data_AF-A0A9P9YAK9-F1
#
_entry.id   AF-A0A9P9YAK9-F1
#
_cell.length_a   1.000
_cell.length_b   1.000
_cell.length_c   1.000
_cell.angle_alpha   90.00
_cell.angle_beta   90.00
_cell.angle_gamma   90.00
#
_symmetry.space_group_name_H-M   'P 1'
#
loop_
_entity.id
_entity.type
_entity.pdbx_description
1 polymer ?
#
loop_
_entity_poly.entity_id
_entity_poly.type
_entity_poly.pdbx_seq_one_letter_code
_entity_poly.pdbx_strand_id
1 'polypeptide(L)'
;MQHKKLDNLQSELMHKIRTLAPQKLQGVYKFVAVVVNEKCKVVVHADDLHRLPKNLPTESVHDLKERCRAVVDSCFMLFYDHLQLIQKSKDEHEARNQREKIRNKLKEHCDQMNQLRSEYEDNLADELAACDHTISELKKSLRRSEDVVEELSQLVAEKSAALANEDGIIGELRIELGKLRSLRMHHRLEEAHVGPDIAPHFIDKQLAQIAFLVGELKEAREHIVNLQQRQDFMDKGVIKKDLVIADLKLQMRNLEDHKNFLSMQTQSQVEGRLNKEMTKLREKIDLDQQMLTARNQMISSLQKTEPNWTKCTKEEESRKLFGILKFKQREVRRQEHVIQLLKEQIARGSMALKEQEVRIVTMQEEIKHLKQTLHLAVFEKVKLHHWVIELNKVRGLEIQHKKLDNLQSELMHKIRTLAPQKLQGVYKFVAVVVNEKCKVVVHADDLHRLPKNLPTESVHDLKERCRAVVDSCFMLFYDHLQLIQKSKDEHEARNQREKIRNKLKEHCDQMNQLRSEYEANLADELAACDHTISELKKSLRRSEDVVEELSQLVAEKSAALANEDGIIGELRIELGKLRSLRMHHRLEEAHVGPDIAPHFIDKQLAQIAFLVGELKEAREHIVNLQQRQDFMDKGVIKKDLVIADLKLQMRNLEDHQNFLSMQKEEESRKLFGILKFKQREVRRQEHVIQLLKEEIARGSMALKVQEVRIVIMQEEIKHLKQTLCASWQSSCQQEQGPSRSRGYSH
;
A
#
# COMPACT_ATOMS: atom_id res chain seq x y z
N MET A 1 -8.92 -16.58 26.52
CA MET A 1 -8.23 -16.28 27.81
C MET A 1 -8.87 -15.10 28.56
N GLN A 2 -9.19 -13.97 27.90
CA GLN A 2 -9.84 -12.81 28.55
C GLN A 2 -11.28 -13.08 29.07
N HIS A 3 -12.05 -13.94 28.40
CA HIS A 3 -13.39 -14.33 28.86
C HIS A 3 -13.38 -14.96 30.27
N LYS A 4 -12.40 -15.83 30.53
CA LYS A 4 -12.25 -16.54 31.81
C LYS A 4 -11.83 -15.61 32.97
N LYS A 5 -11.15 -14.50 32.66
CA LYS A 5 -10.79 -13.47 33.67
C LYS A 5 -12.00 -12.61 34.06
N LEU A 6 -12.86 -12.28 33.10
CA LEU A 6 -14.07 -11.50 33.36
C LEU A 6 -15.08 -12.31 34.18
N ASP A 7 -15.28 -13.58 33.84
CA ASP A 7 -16.17 -14.48 34.60
C ASP A 7 -15.68 -14.69 36.05
N ASN A 8 -14.36 -14.70 36.26
CA ASN A 8 -13.75 -14.77 37.60
C ASN A 8 -13.97 -13.47 38.40
N LEU A 9 -13.77 -12.29 37.80
CA LEU A 9 -14.04 -10.99 38.44
C LEU A 9 -15.52 -10.82 38.78
N GLN A 10 -16.41 -11.26 37.88
CA GLN A 10 -17.86 -11.21 38.10
C GLN A 10 -18.28 -12.17 39.23
N SER A 11 -17.67 -13.36 39.30
CA SER A 11 -17.88 -14.32 40.38
C SER A 11 -17.34 -13.81 41.73
N GLU A 12 -16.19 -13.14 41.73
CA GLU A 12 -15.56 -12.58 42.94
C GLU A 12 -16.35 -11.38 43.49
N LEU A 13 -16.83 -10.50 42.61
CA LEU A 13 -17.69 -9.37 42.99
C LEU A 13 -19.03 -9.86 43.56
N MET A 14 -19.67 -10.84 42.91
CA MET A 14 -20.91 -11.43 43.41
C MET A 14 -20.72 -12.21 44.72
N HIS A 15 -19.55 -12.83 44.90
CA HIS A 15 -19.18 -13.46 46.17
C HIS A 15 -19.02 -12.42 47.28
N LYS A 16 -18.28 -11.32 47.04
CA LYS A 16 -18.10 -10.21 47.99
C LYS A 16 -19.43 -9.56 48.40
N ILE A 17 -20.33 -9.34 47.45
CA ILE A 17 -21.69 -8.81 47.70
C ILE A 17 -22.51 -9.79 48.55
N ARG A 18 -22.44 -11.11 48.31
CA ARG A 18 -23.14 -12.11 49.13
C ARG A 18 -22.58 -12.24 50.54
N THR A 19 -21.26 -12.12 50.71
CA THR A 19 -20.62 -12.24 52.04
C THR A 19 -20.86 -11.03 52.94
N LEU A 20 -21.17 -9.85 52.38
CA LEU A 20 -21.50 -8.66 53.15
C LEU A 20 -22.97 -8.65 53.64
N ALA A 21 -23.80 -9.61 53.22
CA ALA A 21 -25.25 -9.53 53.38
C ALA A 21 -25.86 -10.06 54.71
N PRO A 22 -25.15 -10.76 55.62
CA PRO A 22 -25.73 -11.02 56.94
C PRO A 22 -24.76 -10.68 58.09
N GLN A 23 -24.36 -9.42 58.19
CA GLN A 23 -24.04 -8.85 59.50
C GLN A 23 -25.12 -7.83 59.83
N LYS A 24 -25.74 -7.99 61.00
CA LYS A 24 -26.89 -7.22 61.49
C LYS A 24 -26.58 -5.72 61.43
N LEU A 25 -26.93 -5.09 60.32
CA LEU A 25 -26.86 -3.64 60.14
C LEU A 25 -28.28 -3.10 60.32
N GLN A 26 -28.66 -2.84 61.58
CA GLN A 26 -29.80 -1.99 61.89
C GLN A 26 -29.39 -0.53 61.66
N GLY A 27 -29.71 -0.01 60.49
CA GLY A 27 -29.48 1.38 60.11
C GLY A 27 -29.94 1.66 58.68
N VAL A 28 -30.43 2.87 58.43
CA VAL A 28 -30.79 3.33 57.07
C VAL A 28 -29.49 3.68 56.35
N TYR A 29 -28.96 2.76 55.54
CA TYR A 29 -27.77 3.01 54.74
C TYR A 29 -28.14 3.43 53.31
N LYS A 30 -27.60 4.57 52.87
CA LYS A 30 -27.70 5.08 51.49
C LYS A 30 -26.44 4.65 50.74
N PHE A 31 -26.59 3.84 49.70
CA PHE A 31 -25.48 3.49 48.81
C PHE A 31 -25.59 4.30 47.51
N VAL A 32 -24.56 5.08 47.20
CA VAL A 32 -24.41 5.79 45.90
C VAL A 32 -23.44 4.99 45.06
N ALA A 33 -23.90 4.44 43.94
CA ALA A 33 -23.03 3.83 42.95
C ALA A 33 -22.62 4.89 41.93
N VAL A 34 -21.34 5.26 41.93
CA VAL A 34 -20.74 6.17 40.94
C VAL A 34 -20.02 5.31 39.91
N VAL A 35 -20.44 5.41 38.64
CA VAL A 35 -19.75 4.77 37.51
C VAL A 35 -18.96 5.87 36.80
N VAL A 36 -17.63 5.81 36.90
CA VAL A 36 -16.71 6.74 36.23
C VAL A 36 -16.26 6.11 34.91
N ASN A 37 -16.38 6.86 33.81
CA ASN A 37 -15.99 6.43 32.46
C ASN A 37 -14.47 6.63 32.25
N GLU A 38 -13.77 5.59 31.78
CA GLU A 38 -12.30 5.50 31.66
C GLU A 38 -11.66 6.34 30.53
N LYS A 39 -12.35 7.33 29.95
CA LYS A 39 -11.86 8.06 28.76
C LYS A 39 -11.48 9.53 28.94
N CYS A 40 -11.27 10.00 30.16
CA CYS A 40 -10.62 11.30 30.36
C CYS A 40 -9.09 11.13 30.55
N LYS A 41 -8.39 10.69 29.50
CA LYS A 41 -6.97 11.02 29.36
C LYS A 41 -6.87 12.36 28.62
N VAL A 42 -6.87 13.46 29.35
CA VAL A 42 -6.20 14.66 28.87
C VAL A 42 -4.71 14.43 29.15
N VAL A 43 -3.97 14.03 28.12
CA VAL A 43 -2.50 14.12 28.17
C VAL A 43 -2.18 15.60 28.06
N VAL A 44 -2.12 16.29 29.20
CA VAL A 44 -1.44 17.58 29.27
C VAL A 44 0.04 17.25 29.20
N HIS A 45 0.69 17.63 28.10
CA HIS A 45 2.14 17.57 27.98
C HIS A 45 2.73 18.34 29.18
N ALA A 46 3.72 17.76 29.86
CA ALA A 46 4.33 18.37 31.05
C ALA A 46 4.88 19.79 30.80
N ASP A 47 5.10 20.15 29.54
CA ASP A 47 5.63 21.45 29.11
C ASP A 47 4.59 22.59 29.14
N ASP A 48 3.29 22.30 29.17
CA ASP A 48 2.23 23.34 29.17
C ASP A 48 1.83 23.81 30.59
N LEU A 49 2.28 23.12 31.65
CA LEU A 49 2.10 23.53 33.04
C LEU A 49 2.88 24.79 33.44
N HIS A 50 3.84 25.22 32.60
CA HIS A 50 4.60 26.44 32.82
C HIS A 50 3.93 27.72 32.27
N ARG A 51 2.77 27.60 31.61
CA ARG A 51 2.01 28.75 31.06
C ARG A 51 0.76 29.15 31.84
N LEU A 52 0.46 28.49 32.96
CA LEU A 52 -0.51 29.03 33.92
C LEU A 52 0.06 30.31 34.54
N PRO A 53 -0.68 31.43 34.57
CA PRO A 53 -0.18 32.68 35.10
C PRO A 53 0.17 32.49 36.58
N LYS A 54 1.47 32.56 36.90
CA LYS A 54 2.01 32.58 38.28
C LYS A 54 1.68 33.88 39.03
N ASN A 55 0.76 34.68 38.49
CA ASN A 55 0.39 35.99 38.99
C ASN A 55 -1.03 35.91 39.56
N LEU A 56 -1.24 35.08 40.58
CA LEU A 56 -2.32 35.33 41.53
C LEU A 56 -1.74 36.26 42.60
N PRO A 57 -2.44 37.34 42.97
CA PRO A 57 -1.95 38.27 43.99
C PRO A 57 -1.67 37.48 45.27
N THR A 58 -0.42 37.55 45.73
CA THR A 58 0.10 36.80 46.88
C THR A 58 -0.43 37.26 48.23
N GLU A 59 -1.22 38.34 48.28
CA GLU A 59 -2.03 38.63 49.47
C GLU A 59 -3.22 37.67 49.49
N SER A 60 -2.98 36.51 50.09
CA SER A 60 -4.02 35.51 50.25
C SER A 60 -5.21 36.08 51.03
N VAL A 61 -6.43 35.64 50.70
CA VAL A 61 -7.66 35.92 51.48
C VAL A 61 -7.46 35.73 52.99
N HIS A 62 -6.50 34.88 53.37
CA HIS A 62 -6.05 34.67 54.74
C HIS A 62 -5.42 35.92 55.38
N ASP A 63 -4.55 36.66 54.67
CA ASP A 63 -3.91 37.88 55.20
C ASP A 63 -4.94 38.98 55.45
N LEU A 64 -5.88 39.16 54.53
CA LEU A 64 -6.95 40.14 54.70
C LEU A 64 -7.88 39.77 55.87
N LYS A 65 -8.16 38.48 56.05
CA LYS A 65 -8.94 37.97 57.18
C LYS A 65 -8.24 38.24 58.52
N GLU A 66 -6.92 38.08 58.59
CA GLU A 66 -6.14 38.40 59.78
C GLU A 66 -6.08 39.92 60.05
N ARG A 67 -5.98 40.77 59.02
CA ARG A 67 -6.07 42.24 59.20
C ARG A 67 -7.42 42.67 59.76
N CYS A 68 -8.52 42.13 59.23
CA CYS A 68 -9.87 42.40 59.75
C CYS A 68 -10.03 41.92 61.20
N ARG A 69 -9.51 40.74 61.54
CA ARG A 69 -9.51 40.24 62.92
C ARG A 69 -8.73 41.17 63.85
N ALA A 70 -7.54 41.61 63.46
CA ALA A 70 -6.70 42.50 64.27
C ALA A 70 -7.39 43.86 64.57
N VAL A 71 -8.12 44.42 63.60
CA VAL A 71 -8.88 45.68 63.82
C VAL A 71 -10.04 45.47 64.80
N VAL A 72 -10.77 44.35 64.68
CA VAL A 72 -11.87 44.01 65.59
C VAL A 72 -11.34 43.78 67.02
N ASP A 73 -10.26 43.03 67.18
CA ASP A 73 -9.65 42.76 68.48
C ASP A 73 -9.14 44.06 69.13
N SER A 74 -8.54 44.95 68.35
CA SER A 74 -8.12 46.29 68.81
C SER A 74 -9.30 47.15 69.29
N CYS A 75 -10.43 47.13 68.57
CA CYS A 75 -11.64 47.84 68.96
C CYS A 75 -12.19 47.34 70.31
N PHE A 76 -12.21 46.02 70.51
CA PHE A 76 -12.67 45.41 71.76
C PHE A 76 -11.79 45.81 72.95
N MET A 77 -10.46 45.75 72.78
CA MET A 77 -9.51 46.15 73.81
C MET A 77 -9.63 47.63 74.17
N LEU A 78 -9.74 48.51 73.16
CA LEU A 78 -9.95 49.94 73.38
C LEU A 78 -11.26 50.24 74.11
N PHE A 79 -12.36 49.56 73.76
CA PHE A 79 -13.63 49.73 74.46
C PHE A 79 -13.51 49.35 75.93
N TYR A 80 -12.86 48.22 76.22
CA TYR A 80 -12.70 47.71 77.58
C TYR A 80 -11.84 48.64 78.45
N ASP A 81 -10.67 49.05 77.95
CA ASP A 81 -9.74 49.93 78.68
C ASP A 81 -10.35 51.30 78.96
N HIS A 82 -11.04 51.87 77.97
CA HIS A 82 -11.64 53.18 78.15
C HIS A 82 -12.96 53.14 78.96
N LEU A 83 -13.72 52.03 78.95
CA LEU A 83 -14.84 51.83 79.88
C LEU A 83 -14.35 51.84 81.34
N GLN A 84 -13.22 51.19 81.62
CA GLN A 84 -12.60 51.26 82.94
C GLN A 84 -12.17 52.68 83.32
N LEU A 85 -11.62 53.45 82.38
CA LEU A 85 -11.24 54.85 82.61
C LEU A 85 -12.45 55.75 82.87
N ILE A 86 -13.56 55.55 82.15
CA ILE A 86 -14.82 56.27 82.39
C ILE A 86 -15.43 55.90 83.74
N GLN A 87 -15.30 54.64 84.18
CA GLN A 87 -15.77 54.24 85.52
C GLN A 87 -14.93 54.83 86.65
N LYS A 88 -13.65 55.14 86.39
CA LYS A 88 -12.69 55.69 87.36
C LYS A 88 -12.62 57.22 87.36
N SER A 89 -13.26 57.91 86.41
CA SER A 89 -13.23 59.37 86.33
C SER A 89 -13.91 60.01 87.54
N LYS A 90 -13.25 61.00 88.15
CA LYS A 90 -13.74 61.60 89.40
C LYS A 90 -14.86 62.62 89.18
N ASP A 91 -14.94 63.18 87.98
CA ASP A 91 -15.96 64.12 87.58
C ASP A 91 -16.47 63.86 86.16
N GLU A 92 -17.61 64.46 85.85
CA GLU A 92 -18.32 64.25 84.59
C GLU A 92 -17.62 64.89 83.39
N HIS A 93 -16.74 65.87 83.63
CA HIS A 93 -15.96 66.52 82.59
C HIS A 93 -14.86 65.58 82.07
N GLU A 94 -14.14 64.92 82.98
CA GLU A 94 -13.17 63.88 82.65
C GLU A 94 -13.84 62.69 81.95
N ALA A 95 -15.03 62.26 82.42
CA ALA A 95 -15.82 61.23 81.77
C ALA A 95 -16.20 61.60 80.32
N ARG A 96 -16.62 62.86 80.09
CA ARG A 96 -16.94 63.37 78.74
C ARG A 96 -15.72 63.39 77.83
N ASN A 97 -14.57 63.81 78.33
CA ASN A 97 -13.33 63.85 77.54
C ASN A 97 -12.87 62.43 77.15
N GLN A 98 -13.02 61.45 78.05
CA GLN A 98 -12.75 60.05 77.74
C GLN A 98 -13.75 59.49 76.71
N ARG A 99 -15.04 59.81 76.82
CA ARG A 99 -16.05 59.42 75.82
C ARG A 99 -15.76 59.99 74.43
N GLU A 100 -15.29 61.23 74.34
CA GLU A 100 -14.92 61.85 73.06
C GLU A 100 -13.69 61.18 72.45
N LYS A 101 -12.67 60.85 73.27
CA LYS A 101 -11.51 60.06 72.81
C LYS A 101 -11.90 58.69 72.28
N ILE A 102 -12.83 57.99 72.95
CA ILE A 102 -13.37 56.72 72.44
C ILE A 102 -14.06 56.94 71.10
N ARG A 103 -14.94 57.95 71.01
CA ARG A 103 -15.69 58.23 69.78
C ARG A 103 -14.76 58.46 68.60
N ASN A 104 -13.68 59.23 68.80
CA ASN A 104 -12.71 59.50 67.74
C ASN A 104 -11.94 58.24 67.32
N LYS A 105 -11.47 57.41 68.27
CA LYS A 105 -10.81 56.13 67.94
C LYS A 105 -11.75 55.13 67.27
N LEU A 106 -13.01 55.08 67.71
CA LEU A 106 -14.01 54.20 67.12
C LEU A 106 -14.33 54.61 65.68
N LYS A 107 -14.36 55.92 65.43
CA LYS A 107 -14.48 56.46 64.08
C LYS A 107 -13.30 56.06 63.21
N GLU A 108 -12.07 56.20 63.71
CA GLU A 108 -10.85 55.79 62.98
C GLU A 108 -10.85 54.29 62.64
N HIS A 109 -11.22 53.42 63.57
CA HIS A 109 -11.33 51.98 63.29
C HIS A 109 -12.49 51.63 62.34
N CYS A 110 -13.60 52.36 62.41
CA CYS A 110 -14.69 52.22 61.45
C CYS A 110 -14.22 52.59 60.04
N ASP A 111 -13.47 53.69 59.91
CA ASP A 111 -12.87 54.12 58.65
C ASP A 111 -11.86 53.06 58.13
N GLN A 112 -11.02 52.48 58.99
CA GLN A 112 -10.12 51.38 58.64
C GLN A 112 -10.86 50.12 58.17
N MET A 113 -11.94 49.71 58.85
CA MET A 113 -12.75 48.57 58.42
C MET A 113 -13.42 48.83 57.07
N ASN A 114 -13.94 50.04 56.85
CA ASN A 114 -14.54 50.42 55.57
C ASN A 114 -13.51 50.38 54.43
N GLN A 115 -12.28 50.83 54.70
CA GLN A 115 -11.18 50.73 53.74
C GLN A 115 -10.82 49.27 53.44
N LEU A 116 -10.61 48.42 54.45
CA LEU A 116 -10.33 46.99 54.27
C LEU A 116 -11.45 46.27 53.52
N ARG A 117 -12.71 46.67 53.77
CA ARG A 117 -13.86 46.14 53.06
C ARG A 117 -13.86 46.54 51.59
N SER A 118 -13.56 47.81 51.27
CA SER A 118 -13.42 48.27 49.88
C SER A 118 -12.31 47.51 49.16
N GLU A 119 -11.15 47.36 49.79
CA GLU A 119 -10.02 46.59 49.25
C GLU A 119 -10.39 45.12 48.99
N TYR A 120 -11.19 44.51 49.87
CA TYR A 120 -11.68 43.15 49.64
C TYR A 120 -12.63 43.08 48.44
N GLU A 121 -13.57 44.01 48.36
CA GLU A 121 -14.58 44.05 47.29
C GLU A 121 -13.90 44.28 45.92
N ASP A 122 -12.87 45.14 45.86
CA ASP A 122 -12.06 45.40 44.66
C ASP A 122 -11.23 44.16 44.27
N ASN A 123 -10.52 43.55 45.22
CA ASN A 123 -9.74 42.32 44.95
C ASN A 123 -10.63 41.17 44.48
N LEU A 124 -11.82 41.01 45.07
CA LEU A 124 -12.77 39.98 44.65
C LEU A 124 -13.32 40.27 43.25
N ALA A 125 -13.56 41.53 42.91
CA ALA A 125 -13.98 41.92 41.56
C ALA A 125 -12.90 41.60 40.51
N ASP A 126 -11.63 41.86 40.82
CA ASP A 126 -10.50 41.53 39.96
C ASP A 126 -10.32 40.01 39.78
N GLU A 127 -10.44 39.22 40.86
CA GLU A 127 -10.41 37.75 40.79
C GLU A 127 -11.56 37.17 39.96
N LEU A 128 -12.77 37.72 40.12
CA LEU A 128 -13.93 37.33 39.31
C LEU A 128 -13.73 37.69 37.83
N ALA A 129 -13.20 38.87 37.53
CA ALA A 129 -12.88 39.28 36.16
C ALA A 129 -11.81 38.39 35.52
N ALA A 130 -10.77 38.00 36.27
CA ALA A 130 -9.75 37.05 35.82
C ALA A 130 -10.32 35.65 35.57
N CYS A 131 -11.22 35.18 36.43
CA CYS A 131 -11.95 33.92 36.24
C CYS A 131 -12.83 33.97 34.98
N ASP A 132 -13.60 35.03 34.78
CA ASP A 132 -14.48 35.19 33.61
C ASP A 132 -13.68 35.26 32.29
N HIS A 133 -12.52 35.91 32.31
CA HIS A 133 -11.58 35.91 31.20
C HIS A 133 -11.09 34.49 30.87
N THR A 134 -10.67 33.73 31.88
CA THR A 134 -10.20 32.35 31.73
C THR A 134 -11.31 31.43 31.21
N ILE A 135 -12.53 31.55 31.75
CA ILE A 135 -13.71 30.82 31.26
C ILE A 135 -14.00 31.16 29.80
N SER A 136 -13.86 32.44 29.41
CA SER A 136 -14.08 32.88 28.04
C SER A 136 -13.06 32.31 27.06
N GLU A 137 -11.78 32.26 27.42
CA GLU A 137 -10.74 31.62 26.60
C GLU A 137 -10.93 30.10 26.50
N LEU A 138 -11.27 29.42 27.60
CA LEU A 138 -11.60 27.99 27.57
C LEU A 138 -12.82 27.70 26.68
N LYS A 139 -13.86 28.54 26.71
CA LYS A 139 -15.02 28.43 25.81
C LYS A 139 -14.65 28.64 24.33
N LYS A 140 -13.72 29.55 24.03
CA LYS A 140 -13.21 29.73 22.65
C LYS A 140 -12.41 28.51 22.20
N SER A 141 -11.55 27.98 23.08
CA SER A 141 -10.76 26.77 22.80
C SER A 141 -11.64 25.55 22.56
N LEU A 142 -12.67 25.36 23.40
CA LEU A 142 -13.65 24.29 23.25
C LEU A 142 -14.37 24.37 21.90
N ARG A 143 -14.85 25.57 21.51
CA ARG A 143 -15.49 25.76 20.20
C ARG A 143 -14.57 25.41 19.03
N ARG A 144 -13.30 25.87 19.06
CA ARG A 144 -12.32 25.49 18.03
C ARG A 144 -12.12 23.98 17.96
N SER A 145 -12.13 23.28 19.10
CA SER A 145 -12.01 21.82 19.12
C SER A 145 -13.28 21.12 18.59
N GLU A 146 -14.47 21.66 18.87
CA GLU A 146 -15.74 21.17 18.33
C GLU A 146 -15.78 21.32 16.80
N ASP A 147 -15.35 22.48 16.28
CA ASP A 147 -15.25 22.73 14.83
C ASP A 147 -14.34 21.71 14.13
N VAL A 148 -13.16 21.42 14.71
CA VAL A 148 -12.24 20.40 14.17
C VAL A 148 -12.84 18.99 14.21
N VAL A 149 -13.59 18.65 15.25
CA VAL A 149 -14.28 17.35 15.33
C VAL A 149 -15.37 17.25 14.25
N GLU A 150 -16.11 18.32 14.01
CA GLU A 150 -17.14 18.37 12.96
C GLU A 150 -16.53 18.22 11.56
N GLU A 151 -15.44 18.94 11.26
CA GLU A 151 -14.67 18.78 10.01
C GLU A 151 -14.17 17.34 9.82
N LEU A 152 -13.60 16.73 10.86
CA LEU A 152 -13.14 15.34 10.80
C LEU A 152 -14.30 14.36 10.60
N SER A 153 -15.44 14.60 11.24
CA SER A 153 -16.64 13.78 11.08
C SER A 153 -17.17 13.83 9.64
N GLN A 154 -17.19 15.02 9.05
CA GLN A 154 -17.59 15.21 7.65
C GLN A 154 -16.62 14.51 6.68
N LEU A 155 -15.30 14.63 6.92
CA LEU A 155 -14.29 13.96 6.11
C LEU A 155 -14.36 12.42 6.20
N VAL A 156 -14.71 11.88 7.38
CA VAL A 156 -14.98 10.44 7.55
C VAL A 156 -16.23 10.01 6.80
N ALA A 157 -17.30 10.81 6.80
CA ALA A 157 -18.51 10.53 6.05
C ALA A 157 -18.26 10.51 4.53
N GLU A 158 -17.53 11.51 4.01
CA GLU A 158 -17.14 11.59 2.59
C GLU A 158 -16.31 10.38 2.16
N LYS A 159 -15.30 10.00 2.96
CA LYS A 159 -14.49 8.81 2.67
C LYS A 159 -15.30 7.51 2.74
N SER A 160 -16.24 7.40 3.68
CA SER A 160 -17.09 6.23 3.80
C SER A 160 -18.01 6.09 2.58
N ALA A 161 -18.53 7.20 2.06
CA ALA A 161 -19.30 7.22 0.82
C ALA A 161 -18.44 6.83 -0.40
N ALA A 162 -17.20 7.31 -0.49
CA ALA A 162 -16.27 6.91 -1.55
C ALA A 162 -15.96 5.40 -1.53
N LEU A 163 -15.71 4.84 -0.35
CA LEU A 163 -15.47 3.40 -0.19
C LEU A 163 -16.70 2.56 -0.56
N ALA A 164 -17.92 3.03 -0.24
CA ALA A 164 -19.14 2.35 -0.66
C ALA A 164 -19.28 2.29 -2.19
N ASN A 165 -18.86 3.34 -2.90
CA ASN A 165 -18.81 3.34 -4.37
C ASN A 165 -17.74 2.37 -4.90
N GLU A 166 -16.55 2.33 -4.29
CA GLU A 166 -15.48 1.38 -4.66
C GLU A 166 -15.92 -0.08 -4.45
N ASP A 167 -16.60 -0.39 -3.35
CA ASP A 167 -17.18 -1.73 -3.10
C ASP A 167 -18.22 -2.10 -4.17
N GLY A 168 -19.00 -1.13 -4.66
CA GLY A 168 -19.89 -1.29 -5.80
C GLY A 168 -19.14 -1.73 -7.07
N ILE A 169 -18.06 -1.02 -7.42
CA ILE A 169 -17.20 -1.35 -8.57
C ILE A 169 -16.54 -2.73 -8.40
N ILE A 170 -16.05 -3.05 -7.20
CA ILE A 170 -15.49 -4.38 -6.90
C ILE A 170 -16.56 -5.46 -7.07
N GLY A 171 -17.80 -5.19 -6.67
CA GLY A 171 -18.96 -6.07 -6.89
C GLY A 171 -19.18 -6.36 -8.38
N GLU A 172 -19.19 -5.32 -9.23
CA GLU A 172 -19.33 -5.45 -10.67
C GLU A 172 -18.17 -6.25 -11.30
N LEU A 173 -16.93 -5.95 -10.91
CA LEU A 173 -15.74 -6.67 -11.37
C LEU A 173 -15.77 -8.15 -10.97
N ARG A 174 -16.29 -8.48 -9.78
CA ARG A 174 -16.47 -9.89 -9.36
C ARG A 174 -17.51 -10.60 -10.22
N ILE A 175 -18.59 -9.93 -10.60
CA ILE A 175 -19.61 -10.48 -11.51
C ILE A 175 -19.01 -10.72 -12.90
N GLU A 176 -18.31 -9.74 -13.47
CA GLU A 176 -17.58 -9.84 -14.75
C GLU A 176 -16.58 -11.01 -14.75
N LEU A 177 -15.77 -11.13 -13.69
CA LEU A 177 -14.78 -12.20 -13.56
C LEU A 177 -15.46 -13.57 -13.40
N GLY A 178 -16.63 -13.63 -12.77
CA GLY A 178 -17.50 -14.81 -12.77
C GLY A 178 -17.96 -15.20 -14.17
N LYS A 179 -18.43 -14.24 -14.98
CA LYS A 179 -18.82 -14.48 -16.38
C LYS A 179 -17.64 -14.99 -17.21
N LEU A 180 -16.47 -14.37 -17.09
CA LEU A 180 -15.26 -14.80 -17.81
C LEU A 180 -14.79 -16.20 -17.41
N ARG A 181 -14.88 -16.57 -16.13
CA ARG A 181 -14.58 -17.94 -15.68
C ARG A 181 -15.54 -18.96 -16.29
N SER A 182 -16.83 -18.62 -16.36
CA SER A 182 -17.84 -19.47 -17.00
C SER A 182 -17.55 -19.66 -18.49
N LEU A 183 -17.30 -18.56 -19.22
CA LEU A 183 -16.90 -18.57 -20.63
C LEU A 183 -15.65 -19.43 -20.89
N ARG A 184 -14.61 -19.28 -20.05
CA ARG A 184 -13.38 -20.08 -20.16
C ARG A 184 -13.63 -21.56 -19.89
N MET A 185 -14.50 -21.90 -18.94
CA MET A 185 -14.90 -23.30 -18.69
C MET A 185 -15.67 -23.86 -19.88
N HIS A 186 -16.61 -23.11 -20.46
CA HIS A 186 -17.33 -23.52 -21.66
C HIS A 186 -16.39 -23.74 -22.85
N HIS A 187 -15.43 -22.82 -23.08
CA HIS A 187 -14.46 -22.97 -24.15
C HIS A 187 -13.55 -24.21 -23.95
N ARG A 188 -13.09 -24.44 -22.72
CA ARG A 188 -12.31 -25.66 -22.40
C ARG A 188 -13.13 -26.94 -22.57
N LEU A 189 -14.44 -26.89 -22.30
CA LEU A 189 -15.33 -28.02 -22.54
C LEU A 189 -15.57 -28.25 -24.03
N GLU A 190 -15.75 -27.18 -24.83
CA GLU A 190 -15.81 -27.28 -26.30
C GLU A 190 -14.53 -27.87 -26.88
N GLU A 191 -13.36 -27.36 -26.49
CA GLU A 191 -12.06 -27.91 -26.94
C GLU A 191 -11.88 -29.38 -26.52
N ALA A 192 -12.32 -29.74 -25.30
CA ALA A 192 -12.28 -31.11 -24.82
C ALA A 192 -13.29 -32.03 -25.53
N HIS A 193 -14.35 -31.51 -26.16
CA HIS A 193 -15.26 -32.30 -26.99
C HIS A 193 -14.72 -32.56 -28.39
N VAL A 194 -13.73 -31.79 -28.88
CA VAL A 194 -13.09 -32.06 -30.18
C VAL A 194 -12.00 -33.14 -30.08
N GLY A 195 -11.40 -33.33 -28.91
CA GLY A 195 -10.35 -34.33 -28.67
C GLY A 195 -10.76 -35.80 -28.89
N PRO A 196 -11.92 -36.27 -28.41
CA PRO A 196 -12.38 -37.66 -28.58
C PRO A 196 -12.74 -38.02 -30.03
N ASP A 197 -13.04 -37.05 -30.88
CA ASP A 197 -13.43 -37.30 -32.29
C ASP A 197 -12.21 -37.29 -33.24
N ILE A 198 -11.12 -36.62 -32.87
CA ILE A 198 -9.87 -36.60 -33.67
C ILE A 198 -8.98 -37.81 -33.37
N ALA A 199 -8.99 -38.31 -32.13
CA ALA A 199 -8.16 -39.45 -31.73
C ALA A 199 -8.44 -40.75 -32.52
N PRO A 200 -9.71 -41.13 -32.80
CA PRO A 200 -10.04 -42.28 -33.65
C PRO A 200 -9.51 -42.10 -35.08
N HIS A 201 -9.69 -40.91 -35.66
CA HIS A 201 -9.21 -40.64 -37.01
C HIS A 201 -7.67 -40.67 -37.14
N PHE A 202 -6.95 -40.21 -36.12
CA PHE A 202 -5.50 -40.31 -36.10
C PHE A 202 -5.05 -41.77 -35.93
N ILE A 203 -5.70 -42.54 -35.05
CA ILE A 203 -5.41 -43.95 -34.84
C ILE A 203 -5.72 -44.76 -36.11
N ASP A 204 -6.85 -44.53 -36.77
CA ASP A 204 -7.22 -45.19 -38.02
C ASP A 204 -6.22 -44.87 -39.14
N LYS A 205 -5.74 -43.63 -39.22
CA LYS A 205 -4.70 -43.23 -40.17
C LYS A 205 -3.37 -43.95 -39.89
N GLN A 206 -2.98 -44.06 -38.62
CA GLN A 206 -1.78 -44.81 -38.23
C GLN A 206 -1.93 -46.31 -38.49
N LEU A 207 -3.10 -46.89 -38.23
CA LEU A 207 -3.40 -48.29 -38.52
C LEU A 207 -3.38 -48.58 -40.03
N ALA A 208 -3.92 -47.68 -40.85
CA ALA A 208 -3.84 -47.79 -42.30
C ALA A 208 -2.38 -47.71 -42.81
N GLN A 209 -1.58 -46.83 -42.22
CA GLN A 209 -0.16 -46.70 -42.57
C GLN A 209 0.66 -47.92 -42.14
N ILE A 210 0.36 -48.49 -40.97
CA ILE A 210 0.95 -49.76 -40.51
C ILE A 210 0.54 -50.90 -41.45
N ALA A 211 -0.74 -51.02 -41.82
CA ALA A 211 -1.21 -52.05 -42.73
C ALA A 211 -0.53 -51.97 -44.11
N PHE A 212 -0.34 -50.74 -44.63
CA PHE A 212 0.40 -50.49 -45.86
C PHE A 212 1.86 -50.97 -45.76
N LEU A 213 2.57 -50.56 -44.71
CA LEU A 213 3.97 -50.95 -44.49
C LEU A 213 4.13 -52.48 -44.27
N VAL A 214 3.16 -53.12 -43.62
CA VAL A 214 3.13 -54.58 -43.48
C VAL A 214 2.94 -55.27 -44.84
N GLY A 215 2.14 -54.67 -45.74
CA GLY A 215 2.01 -55.09 -47.14
C GLY A 215 3.33 -55.00 -47.90
N GLU A 216 3.99 -53.83 -47.86
CA GLU A 216 5.30 -53.63 -48.51
C GLU A 216 6.37 -54.58 -47.96
N LEU A 217 6.39 -54.82 -46.65
CA LEU A 217 7.31 -55.79 -46.04
C LEU A 217 7.06 -57.22 -46.49
N LYS A 218 5.79 -57.59 -46.72
CA LYS A 218 5.43 -58.91 -47.24
C LYS A 218 5.87 -59.07 -48.69
N GLU A 219 5.66 -58.06 -49.52
CA GLU A 219 6.15 -58.04 -50.91
C GLU A 219 7.68 -58.06 -50.97
N ALA A 220 8.36 -57.28 -50.12
CA ALA A 220 9.82 -57.29 -50.01
C ALA A 220 10.35 -58.66 -49.59
N ARG A 221 9.69 -59.35 -48.64
CA ARG A 221 10.03 -60.73 -48.26
C ARG A 221 9.85 -61.70 -49.43
N GLU A 222 8.76 -61.61 -50.18
CA GLU A 222 8.58 -62.44 -51.39
C GLU A 222 9.63 -62.13 -52.46
N HIS A 223 10.02 -60.86 -52.63
CA HIS A 223 11.10 -60.48 -53.53
C HIS A 223 12.45 -61.04 -53.10
N ILE A 224 12.78 -61.03 -51.81
CA ILE A 224 14.03 -61.60 -51.28
C ILE A 224 14.06 -63.11 -51.50
N VAL A 225 12.94 -63.82 -51.24
CA VAL A 225 12.82 -65.26 -51.49
C VAL A 225 12.97 -65.58 -52.99
N ASN A 226 12.39 -64.76 -53.88
CA ASN A 226 12.56 -64.91 -55.33
C ASN A 226 13.99 -64.58 -55.82
N LEU A 227 14.69 -63.64 -55.15
CA LEU A 227 16.07 -63.28 -55.47
C LEU A 227 17.06 -64.35 -54.98
N GLN A 228 16.79 -65.00 -53.86
CA GLN A 228 17.60 -66.12 -53.35
C GLN A 228 17.54 -67.37 -54.25
N GLN A 229 16.47 -67.56 -55.03
CA GLN A 229 16.39 -68.59 -56.07
C GLN A 229 17.19 -68.28 -57.36
N ARG A 230 17.72 -67.05 -57.52
CA ARG A 230 18.54 -66.65 -58.69
C ARG A 230 20.05 -66.65 -58.43
N GLN A 231 20.50 -66.92 -57.21
CA GLN A 231 21.92 -66.86 -56.85
C GLN A 231 22.78 -67.94 -57.54
N ASP A 232 22.20 -69.08 -57.93
CA ASP A 232 22.93 -70.19 -58.58
C ASP A 232 23.31 -69.94 -60.06
N PHE A 233 22.82 -68.84 -60.66
CA PHE A 233 23.18 -68.45 -62.04
C PHE A 233 24.27 -67.36 -62.11
N MET A 234 24.55 -66.66 -61.00
CA MET A 234 25.50 -65.54 -61.02
C MET A 234 26.97 -65.97 -60.87
N ASP A 235 27.26 -67.13 -60.29
CA ASP A 235 28.64 -67.59 -60.10
C ASP A 235 29.37 -67.95 -61.41
N LYS A 236 28.66 -68.38 -62.47
CA LYS A 236 29.26 -68.57 -63.81
C LYS A 236 29.50 -67.25 -64.56
N GLY A 237 28.74 -66.20 -64.23
CA GLY A 237 28.87 -64.87 -64.83
C GLY A 237 30.00 -64.04 -64.22
N VAL A 238 30.24 -64.21 -62.91
CA VAL A 238 31.32 -63.53 -62.19
C VAL A 238 32.70 -64.00 -62.68
N ILE A 239 32.90 -65.31 -62.84
CA ILE A 239 34.18 -65.86 -63.35
C ILE A 239 34.53 -65.34 -64.76
N LYS A 240 33.53 -65.19 -65.66
CA LYS A 240 33.75 -64.60 -67.00
C LYS A 240 34.10 -63.12 -66.94
N LYS A 241 33.50 -62.35 -66.02
CA LYS A 241 33.81 -60.94 -65.85
C LYS A 241 35.20 -60.74 -65.23
N ASP A 242 35.61 -61.59 -64.31
CA ASP A 242 36.94 -61.51 -63.69
C ASP A 242 38.07 -61.81 -64.68
N LEU A 243 37.86 -62.74 -65.63
CA LEU A 243 38.78 -62.98 -66.75
C LEU A 243 38.89 -61.76 -67.69
N VAL A 244 37.78 -61.08 -67.99
CA VAL A 244 37.78 -59.87 -68.82
C VAL A 244 38.44 -58.69 -68.08
N ILE A 245 38.22 -58.56 -66.77
CA ILE A 245 38.87 -57.54 -65.94
C ILE A 245 40.38 -57.77 -65.86
N ALA A 246 40.83 -59.03 -65.78
CA ALA A 246 42.25 -59.37 -65.78
C ALA A 246 42.92 -58.99 -67.11
N ASP A 247 42.28 -59.28 -68.24
CA ASP A 247 42.80 -58.93 -69.58
C ASP A 247 42.84 -57.41 -69.81
N LEU A 248 41.78 -56.70 -69.40
CA LEU A 248 41.74 -55.23 -69.47
C LEU A 248 42.80 -54.56 -68.58
N LYS A 249 43.09 -55.12 -67.40
CA LYS A 249 44.17 -54.63 -66.54
C LYS A 249 45.54 -54.82 -67.17
N LEU A 250 45.76 -55.92 -67.90
CA LEU A 250 47.01 -56.17 -68.62
C LEU A 250 47.17 -55.17 -69.79
N GLN A 251 46.10 -54.93 -70.55
CA GLN A 251 46.11 -53.95 -71.64
C GLN A 251 46.36 -52.52 -71.14
N MET A 252 45.76 -52.11 -70.01
CA MET A 252 46.04 -50.79 -69.43
C MET A 252 47.49 -50.66 -68.96
N ARG A 253 48.08 -51.72 -68.41
CA ARG A 253 49.49 -51.69 -67.99
C ARG A 253 50.43 -51.51 -69.19
N ASN A 254 50.17 -52.23 -70.29
CA ASN A 254 50.93 -52.07 -71.53
C ASN A 254 50.78 -50.66 -72.13
N LEU A 255 49.60 -50.04 -72.02
CA LEU A 255 49.38 -48.66 -72.46
C LEU A 255 50.09 -47.62 -71.56
N GLU A 256 50.11 -47.86 -70.24
CA GLU A 256 50.83 -47.00 -69.30
C GLU A 256 52.35 -47.07 -69.54
N ASP A 257 52.88 -48.27 -69.80
CA ASP A 257 54.30 -48.45 -70.14
C ASP A 257 54.64 -47.77 -71.48
N HIS A 258 53.74 -47.83 -72.47
CA HIS A 258 53.94 -47.14 -73.74
C HIS A 258 53.85 -45.61 -73.61
N LYS A 259 52.94 -45.11 -72.77
CA LYS A 259 52.83 -43.69 -72.41
C LYS A 259 54.09 -43.20 -71.69
N ASN A 260 54.63 -43.99 -70.76
CA ASN A 260 55.86 -43.65 -70.05
C ASN A 260 57.06 -43.60 -71.00
N PHE A 261 57.16 -44.53 -71.96
CA PHE A 261 58.18 -44.50 -73.01
C PHE A 261 58.07 -43.25 -73.91
N LEU A 262 56.86 -42.89 -74.35
CA LEU A 262 56.61 -41.69 -75.15
C LEU A 262 56.84 -40.38 -74.36
N SER A 263 56.54 -40.38 -73.06
CA SER A 263 56.82 -39.25 -72.17
C SER A 263 58.32 -39.03 -72.01
N MET A 264 59.11 -40.11 -71.85
CA MET A 264 60.57 -40.01 -71.79
C MET A 264 61.18 -39.54 -73.13
N GLN A 265 60.64 -40.01 -74.26
CA GLN A 265 61.10 -39.61 -75.59
C GLN A 265 60.79 -38.15 -75.91
N THR A 266 59.60 -37.67 -75.54
CA THR A 266 59.21 -36.26 -75.70
C THR A 266 59.99 -35.36 -74.74
N GLN A 267 60.24 -35.78 -73.51
CA GLN A 267 61.05 -35.03 -72.55
C GLN A 267 62.51 -34.93 -73.01
N SER A 268 63.12 -36.00 -73.53
CA SER A 268 64.48 -35.96 -74.10
C SER A 268 64.58 -35.05 -75.34
N GLN A 269 63.58 -35.05 -76.22
CA GLN A 269 63.55 -34.13 -77.38
C GLN A 269 63.32 -32.67 -76.98
N VAL A 270 62.49 -32.42 -75.96
CA VAL A 270 62.25 -31.07 -75.44
C VAL A 270 63.50 -30.56 -74.72
N GLU A 271 64.15 -31.35 -73.87
CA GLU A 271 65.42 -30.97 -73.22
C GLU A 271 66.54 -30.73 -74.24
N GLY A 272 66.62 -31.54 -75.30
CA GLY A 272 67.58 -31.34 -76.39
C GLY A 272 67.32 -30.05 -77.19
N ARG A 273 66.05 -29.67 -77.40
CA ARG A 273 65.70 -28.38 -78.01
C ARG A 273 65.91 -27.21 -77.06
N LEU A 274 65.55 -27.35 -75.79
CA LEU A 274 65.71 -26.32 -74.77
C LEU A 274 67.19 -26.03 -74.52
N ASN A 275 68.04 -27.05 -74.46
CA ASN A 275 69.49 -26.85 -74.32
C ASN A 275 70.09 -26.17 -75.54
N LYS A 276 69.67 -26.52 -76.76
CA LYS A 276 70.10 -25.81 -77.99
C LYS A 276 69.62 -24.36 -78.03
N GLU A 277 68.42 -24.06 -77.55
CA GLU A 277 67.93 -22.68 -77.45
C GLU A 277 68.60 -21.92 -76.30
N MET A 278 68.93 -22.59 -75.19
CA MET A 278 69.65 -21.98 -74.07
C MET A 278 71.11 -21.66 -74.42
N THR A 279 71.81 -22.47 -75.23
CA THR A 279 73.13 -22.07 -75.76
C THR A 279 73.00 -20.89 -76.73
N LYS A 280 72.02 -20.90 -77.63
CA LYS A 280 71.74 -19.74 -78.50
C LYS A 280 71.38 -18.48 -77.71
N LEU A 281 70.65 -18.61 -76.61
CA LEU A 281 70.31 -17.50 -75.72
C LEU A 281 71.52 -17.03 -74.92
N ARG A 282 72.42 -17.91 -74.49
CA ARG A 282 73.68 -17.52 -73.84
C ARG A 282 74.61 -16.80 -74.82
N GLU A 283 74.79 -17.32 -76.02
CA GLU A 283 75.52 -16.65 -77.10
C GLU A 283 74.88 -15.32 -77.47
N LYS A 284 73.55 -15.24 -77.50
CA LYS A 284 72.82 -14.00 -77.72
C LYS A 284 72.94 -13.04 -76.54
N ILE A 285 72.98 -13.51 -75.30
CA ILE A 285 73.20 -12.66 -74.12
C ILE A 285 74.63 -12.12 -74.11
N ASP A 286 75.63 -12.93 -74.44
CA ASP A 286 77.01 -12.45 -74.57
C ASP A 286 77.15 -11.45 -75.73
N LEU A 287 76.47 -11.71 -76.85
CA LEU A 287 76.38 -10.77 -77.96
C LEU A 287 75.62 -9.49 -77.58
N ASP A 288 74.52 -9.59 -76.83
CA ASP A 288 73.73 -8.45 -76.35
C ASP A 288 74.49 -7.68 -75.27
N GLN A 289 75.35 -8.33 -74.47
CA GLN A 289 76.23 -7.70 -73.48
C GLN A 289 77.38 -6.96 -74.19
N GLN A 290 77.96 -7.56 -75.24
CA GLN A 290 78.92 -6.90 -76.13
C GLN A 290 78.28 -5.74 -76.90
N MET A 291 77.07 -5.94 -77.41
CA MET A 291 76.28 -4.89 -78.04
C MET A 291 75.85 -3.83 -77.05
N LEU A 292 75.56 -4.13 -75.78
CA LEU A 292 75.26 -3.13 -74.75
C LEU A 292 76.50 -2.34 -74.37
N THR A 293 77.68 -2.99 -74.36
CA THR A 293 78.97 -2.31 -74.14
C THR A 293 79.30 -1.40 -75.32
N ALA A 294 79.12 -1.90 -76.56
CA ALA A 294 79.27 -1.11 -77.79
C ALA A 294 78.18 -0.05 -77.96
N ARG A 295 76.95 -0.30 -77.48
CA ARG A 295 75.80 0.62 -77.50
C ARG A 295 75.95 1.68 -76.42
N ASN A 296 76.54 1.39 -75.26
CA ASN A 296 76.88 2.43 -74.27
C ASN A 296 78.04 3.30 -74.78
N GLN A 297 78.99 2.72 -75.52
CA GLN A 297 80.02 3.47 -76.25
C GLN A 297 79.43 4.28 -77.43
N MET A 298 78.43 3.74 -78.14
CA MET A 298 77.69 4.44 -79.20
C MET A 298 76.69 5.47 -78.65
N ILE A 299 76.05 5.27 -77.51
CA ILE A 299 75.12 6.24 -76.88
C ILE A 299 75.91 7.46 -76.39
N SER A 300 77.15 7.26 -75.88
CA SER A 300 78.12 8.34 -75.66
C SER A 300 78.56 9.03 -76.95
N SER A 301 78.39 8.39 -78.12
CA SER A 301 78.76 8.90 -79.44
C SER A 301 77.56 9.44 -80.26
N LEU A 302 76.33 9.07 -79.92
CA LEU A 302 75.08 9.29 -80.67
C LEU A 302 74.05 10.16 -79.93
N GLN A 303 74.46 10.84 -78.85
CA GLN A 303 73.88 12.15 -78.47
C GLN A 303 74.12 13.24 -79.54
N LYS A 304 74.77 12.90 -80.66
CA LYS A 304 74.69 13.61 -81.93
C LYS A 304 73.96 12.70 -82.92
N THR A 305 72.92 13.26 -83.55
CA THR A 305 72.20 12.74 -84.73
C THR A 305 71.15 11.62 -84.50
N GLU A 306 69.89 12.08 -84.46
CA GLU A 306 68.67 11.45 -84.99
C GLU A 306 68.81 10.98 -86.47
N PRO A 307 67.84 10.26 -87.12
CA PRO A 307 66.68 9.48 -86.64
C PRO A 307 66.38 8.15 -87.43
N ASN A 308 65.33 7.44 -86.97
CA ASN A 308 64.23 6.80 -87.75
C ASN A 308 64.29 5.35 -88.32
N TRP A 309 63.10 4.71 -88.29
CA TRP A 309 62.60 3.45 -88.92
C TRP A 309 62.96 2.12 -88.19
N THR A 310 62.11 1.08 -88.03
CA THR A 310 60.87 0.59 -88.70
C THR A 310 60.29 -0.55 -87.82
N LYS A 311 59.01 -0.56 -87.40
CA LYS A 311 57.85 -1.27 -88.02
C LYS A 311 58.12 -2.70 -88.55
N CYS A 312 57.78 -3.73 -87.76
CA CYS A 312 57.07 -4.94 -88.20
C CYS A 312 56.54 -5.75 -86.99
N THR A 313 55.43 -6.49 -87.14
CA THR A 313 54.72 -7.38 -86.17
C THR A 313 53.84 -6.77 -85.05
N LYS A 314 53.21 -5.61 -85.25
CA LYS A 314 52.31 -4.99 -84.24
C LYS A 314 50.86 -5.48 -84.23
N GLU A 315 50.38 -6.22 -85.23
CA GLU A 315 48.95 -6.58 -85.32
C GLU A 315 48.54 -7.81 -84.49
N GLU A 316 49.38 -8.84 -84.42
CA GLU A 316 49.11 -10.06 -83.65
C GLU A 316 49.10 -9.77 -82.14
N GLU A 317 50.07 -8.97 -81.68
CA GLU A 317 50.18 -8.50 -80.30
C GLU A 317 49.02 -7.58 -79.93
N SER A 318 48.59 -6.71 -80.85
CA SER A 318 47.42 -5.86 -80.65
C SER A 318 46.13 -6.66 -80.47
N ARG A 319 45.93 -7.76 -81.22
CA ARG A 319 44.75 -8.64 -81.04
C ARG A 319 44.78 -9.38 -79.71
N LYS A 320 45.93 -9.91 -79.30
CA LYS A 320 46.08 -10.57 -77.98
C LYS A 320 45.84 -9.59 -76.83
N LEU A 321 46.41 -8.39 -76.91
CA LEU A 321 46.17 -7.31 -75.95
C LEU A 321 44.69 -6.92 -75.91
N PHE A 322 44.01 -6.81 -77.06
CA PHE A 322 42.58 -6.50 -77.10
C PHE A 322 41.71 -7.61 -76.47
N GLY A 323 42.08 -8.88 -76.66
CA GLY A 323 41.42 -10.01 -76.03
C GLY A 323 41.54 -10.00 -74.50
N ILE A 324 42.76 -9.79 -73.99
CA ILE A 324 43.03 -9.66 -72.55
C ILE A 324 42.32 -8.44 -71.98
N LEU A 325 42.34 -7.31 -72.68
CA LEU A 325 41.67 -6.08 -72.25
C LEU A 325 40.14 -6.28 -72.18
N LYS A 326 39.53 -6.91 -73.19
CA LYS A 326 38.08 -7.23 -73.16
C LYS A 326 37.73 -8.22 -72.04
N PHE A 327 38.61 -9.17 -71.72
CA PHE A 327 38.40 -10.09 -70.61
C PHE A 327 38.49 -9.35 -69.27
N LYS A 328 39.55 -8.56 -69.05
CA LYS A 328 39.73 -7.75 -67.84
C LYS A 328 38.61 -6.71 -67.67
N GLN A 329 38.12 -6.11 -68.75
CA GLN A 329 36.99 -5.18 -68.69
C GLN A 329 35.67 -5.88 -68.31
N ARG A 330 35.44 -7.12 -68.75
CA ARG A 330 34.31 -7.94 -68.29
C ARG A 330 34.44 -8.32 -66.82
N GLU A 331 35.66 -8.64 -66.38
CA GLU A 331 35.92 -9.00 -64.99
C GLU A 331 35.76 -7.81 -64.04
N VAL A 332 36.22 -6.62 -64.41
CA VAL A 332 35.99 -5.39 -63.64
C VAL A 332 34.49 -5.11 -63.49
N ARG A 333 33.70 -5.24 -64.56
CA ARG A 333 32.23 -5.09 -64.46
C ARG A 333 31.58 -6.12 -63.54
N ARG A 334 32.09 -7.36 -63.51
CA ARG A 334 31.62 -8.38 -62.55
C ARG A 334 31.96 -7.99 -61.12
N GLN A 335 33.18 -7.53 -60.87
CA GLN A 335 33.62 -7.08 -59.54
C GLN A 335 32.84 -5.85 -59.07
N GLU A 336 32.57 -4.89 -59.95
CA GLU A 336 31.71 -3.72 -59.66
C GLU A 336 30.29 -4.14 -59.24
N HIS A 337 29.71 -5.13 -59.94
CA HIS A 337 28.40 -5.66 -59.58
C HIS A 337 28.41 -6.35 -58.22
N VAL A 338 29.43 -7.16 -57.92
CA VAL A 338 29.58 -7.81 -56.60
C VAL A 338 29.77 -6.76 -55.49
N ILE A 339 30.57 -5.72 -55.71
CA ILE A 339 30.74 -4.62 -54.76
C ILE A 339 29.41 -3.90 -54.51
N GLN A 340 28.60 -3.69 -55.55
CA GLN A 340 27.29 -3.07 -55.40
C GLN A 340 26.32 -3.92 -54.58
N LEU A 341 26.29 -5.24 -54.81
CA LEU A 341 25.49 -6.18 -54.01
C LEU A 341 25.92 -6.18 -52.54
N LEU A 342 27.23 -6.17 -52.26
CA LEU A 342 27.75 -6.12 -50.89
C LEU A 342 27.40 -4.79 -50.19
N LYS A 343 27.47 -3.66 -50.91
CA LYS A 343 27.04 -2.36 -50.37
C LYS A 343 25.55 -2.36 -50.01
N GLU A 344 24.70 -2.92 -50.87
CA GLU A 344 23.27 -3.08 -50.57
C GLU A 344 23.02 -3.99 -49.36
N GLN A 345 23.75 -5.10 -49.25
CA GLN A 345 23.62 -6.03 -48.12
C GLN A 345 24.03 -5.36 -46.80
N ILE A 346 25.12 -4.59 -46.79
CA ILE A 346 25.57 -3.80 -45.63
C ILE A 346 24.52 -2.74 -45.28
N ALA A 347 23.95 -2.05 -46.26
CA ALA A 347 22.90 -1.04 -46.02
C ALA A 347 21.64 -1.67 -45.41
N ARG A 348 21.20 -2.83 -45.91
CA ARG A 348 20.07 -3.58 -45.35
C ARG A 348 20.36 -4.04 -43.91
N GLY A 349 21.57 -4.55 -43.65
CA GLY A 349 22.00 -4.93 -42.30
C GLY A 349 22.02 -3.74 -41.32
N SER A 350 22.51 -2.57 -41.77
CA SER A 350 22.53 -1.35 -40.97
C SER A 350 21.13 -0.84 -40.64
N MET A 351 20.18 -0.90 -41.58
CA MET A 351 18.78 -0.51 -41.31
C MET A 351 18.11 -1.48 -40.32
N ALA A 352 18.34 -2.79 -40.45
CA ALA A 352 17.80 -3.78 -39.52
C ALA A 352 18.31 -3.57 -38.08
N LEU A 353 19.60 -3.23 -37.92
CA LEU A 353 20.16 -2.89 -36.61
C LEU A 353 19.53 -1.62 -36.00
N LYS A 354 19.32 -0.57 -36.80
CA LYS A 354 18.64 0.65 -36.34
C LYS A 354 17.19 0.39 -35.93
N GLU A 355 16.47 -0.43 -36.69
CA GLU A 355 15.11 -0.86 -36.31
C GLU A 355 15.11 -1.65 -35.00
N GLN A 356 16.12 -2.51 -34.78
CA GLN A 356 16.27 -3.25 -33.54
C GLN A 356 16.58 -2.34 -32.35
N GLU A 357 17.44 -1.34 -32.51
CA GLU A 357 17.74 -0.33 -31.47
C GLU A 357 16.47 0.43 -31.06
N VAL A 358 15.63 0.85 -32.02
CA VAL A 358 14.35 1.52 -31.73
C VAL A 358 13.41 0.59 -30.96
N ARG A 359 13.36 -0.70 -31.29
CA ARG A 359 12.57 -1.70 -30.53
C ARG A 359 13.09 -1.88 -29.11
N ILE A 360 14.40 -1.88 -28.91
CA ILE A 360 14.99 -1.99 -27.57
C ILE A 360 14.65 -0.77 -26.71
N VAL A 361 14.76 0.44 -27.27
CA VAL A 361 14.42 1.68 -26.55
C VAL A 361 12.94 1.71 -26.18
N THR A 362 12.04 1.35 -27.10
CA THR A 362 10.60 1.29 -26.82
C THR A 362 10.25 0.25 -25.76
N MET A 363 10.85 -0.95 -25.81
CA MET A 363 10.69 -1.95 -24.75
C MET A 363 11.23 -1.49 -23.39
N GLN A 364 12.33 -0.73 -23.35
CA GLN A 364 12.86 -0.17 -22.10
C GLN A 364 11.91 0.86 -21.49
N GLU A 365 11.28 1.69 -22.31
CA GLU A 365 10.25 2.66 -21.88
C GLU A 365 9.02 1.93 -21.30
N GLU A 366 8.57 0.85 -21.94
CA GLU A 366 7.46 0.01 -21.44
C GLU A 366 7.80 -0.66 -20.11
N ILE A 367 9.02 -1.22 -19.97
CA ILE A 367 9.49 -1.80 -18.71
C ILE A 367 9.52 -0.74 -17.60
N LYS A 368 9.95 0.49 -17.92
CA LYS A 368 9.95 1.61 -16.97
C LYS A 368 8.54 1.97 -16.53
N HIS A 369 7.59 2.05 -17.47
CA HIS A 369 6.18 2.30 -17.17
C HIS A 369 5.58 1.19 -16.29
N LEU A 370 5.78 -0.09 -16.65
CA LEU A 370 5.29 -1.23 -15.87
C LEU A 370 5.86 -1.26 -14.45
N LYS A 371 7.14 -0.92 -14.26
CA LYS A 371 7.74 -0.79 -12.92
C LYS A 371 7.07 0.30 -12.09
N GLN A 372 6.75 1.45 -12.69
CA GLN A 372 6.04 2.54 -12.00
C GLN A 372 4.62 2.13 -11.61
N THR A 373 3.88 1.48 -12.51
CA THR A 373 2.54 0.95 -12.22
C THR A 373 2.56 -0.08 -11.09
N LEU A 374 3.52 -1.01 -11.09
CA LEU A 374 3.67 -2.01 -10.03
C LEU A 374 3.95 -1.35 -8.67
N HIS A 375 4.82 -0.34 -8.64
CA HIS A 375 5.15 0.37 -7.41
C HIS A 375 3.93 1.08 -6.81
N LEU A 376 3.10 1.72 -7.65
CA LEU A 376 1.84 2.33 -7.22
C LEU A 376 0.85 1.29 -6.67
N ALA A 377 0.67 0.17 -7.37
CA ALA A 377 -0.22 -0.90 -6.93
C ALA A 377 0.21 -1.54 -5.59
N VAL A 378 1.52 -1.72 -5.38
CA VAL A 378 2.05 -2.21 -4.09
C VAL A 378 1.81 -1.19 -2.98
N PHE A 379 2.02 0.10 -3.25
CA PHE A 379 1.80 1.16 -2.28
C PHE A 379 0.33 1.27 -1.85
N GLU A 380 -0.61 1.19 -2.79
CA GLU A 380 -2.04 1.16 -2.49
C GLU A 380 -2.44 -0.05 -1.66
N LYS A 381 -1.88 -1.23 -1.98
CA LYS A 381 -2.14 -2.46 -1.22
C LYS A 381 -1.65 -2.36 0.23
N VAL A 382 -0.50 -1.71 0.47
CA VAL A 382 0.02 -1.47 1.83
C VAL A 382 -0.89 -0.51 2.60
N LYS A 383 -1.38 0.56 1.96
CA LYS A 383 -2.36 1.48 2.56
C LYS A 383 -3.66 0.77 2.94
N LEU A 384 -4.21 -0.04 2.04
CA LEU A 384 -5.42 -0.84 2.32
C LEU A 384 -5.21 -1.81 3.48
N HIS A 385 -4.05 -2.46 3.55
CA HIS A 385 -3.75 -3.38 4.64
C HIS A 385 -3.66 -2.66 6.00
N HIS A 386 -3.02 -1.49 6.04
CA HIS A 386 -2.98 -0.65 7.25
C HIS A 386 -4.38 -0.20 7.67
N TRP A 387 -5.21 0.20 6.71
CA TRP A 387 -6.59 0.62 6.97
C TRP A 387 -7.46 -0.52 7.54
N VAL A 388 -7.34 -1.74 6.99
CA VAL A 388 -8.04 -2.92 7.54
C VAL A 388 -7.62 -3.20 8.98
N ILE A 389 -6.34 -3.01 9.33
CA ILE A 389 -5.86 -3.18 10.70
C ILE A 389 -6.52 -2.15 11.63
N GLU A 390 -6.58 -0.87 11.24
CA GLU A 390 -7.23 0.17 12.05
C GLU A 390 -8.75 -0.06 12.19
N LEU A 391 -9.43 -0.47 11.12
CA LEU A 391 -10.86 -0.79 11.18
C LEU A 391 -11.15 -1.95 12.15
N ASN A 392 -10.29 -2.98 12.15
CA ASN A 392 -10.41 -4.10 13.08
C ASN A 392 -10.20 -3.67 14.54
N LYS A 393 -9.31 -2.69 14.81
CA LYS A 393 -9.14 -2.11 16.15
C LYS A 393 -10.40 -1.38 16.61
N VAL A 394 -11.00 -0.56 15.73
CA VAL A 394 -12.23 0.18 16.04
C VAL A 394 -13.38 -0.78 16.35
N ARG A 395 -13.61 -1.80 15.52
CA ARG A 395 -14.62 -2.84 15.78
C ARG A 395 -14.38 -3.57 17.11
N GLY A 396 -13.12 -3.85 17.43
CA GLY A 396 -12.75 -4.44 18.72
C GLY A 396 -13.18 -3.57 19.90
N LEU A 397 -12.99 -2.25 19.81
CA LEU A 397 -13.41 -1.29 20.85
C LEU A 397 -14.93 -1.13 20.93
N GLU A 398 -15.64 -1.10 19.81
CA GLU A 398 -17.11 -1.06 19.78
C GLU A 398 -17.75 -2.28 20.46
N ILE A 399 -17.19 -3.47 20.21
CA ILE A 399 -17.64 -4.71 20.87
C ILE A 399 -17.42 -4.63 22.38
N GLN A 400 -16.29 -4.07 22.83
CA GLN A 400 -16.01 -3.89 24.27
C GLN A 400 -16.97 -2.86 24.90
N HIS A 401 -17.24 -1.74 24.21
CA HIS A 401 -18.21 -0.74 24.66
C HIS A 401 -19.61 -1.35 24.83
N LYS A 402 -20.09 -2.09 23.82
CA LYS A 402 -21.39 -2.75 23.88
C LYS A 402 -21.47 -3.78 25.02
N LYS A 403 -20.37 -4.49 25.31
CA LYS A 403 -20.29 -5.38 26.48
C LYS A 403 -20.39 -4.62 27.79
N LEU A 404 -19.73 -3.47 27.90
CA LEU A 404 -19.81 -2.62 29.09
C LEU A 404 -21.24 -2.09 29.28
N ASP A 405 -21.90 -1.61 28.23
CA ASP A 405 -23.30 -1.16 28.29
C ASP A 405 -24.24 -2.28 28.74
N ASN A 406 -24.03 -3.50 28.22
CA ASN A 406 -24.81 -4.67 28.62
C ASN A 406 -24.57 -5.02 30.09
N LEU A 407 -23.32 -4.98 30.56
CA LEU A 407 -22.97 -5.25 31.97
C LEU A 407 -23.56 -4.18 32.91
N GLN A 408 -23.52 -2.90 32.51
CA GLN A 408 -24.14 -1.81 33.26
C GLN A 408 -25.66 -2.01 33.33
N SER A 409 -26.29 -2.36 32.21
CA SER A 409 -27.73 -2.63 32.13
C SER A 409 -28.11 -3.84 33.00
N GLU A 410 -27.32 -4.91 32.95
CA GLU A 410 -27.54 -6.13 33.75
C GLU A 410 -27.34 -5.86 35.24
N LEU A 411 -26.32 -5.07 35.62
CA LEU A 411 -26.10 -4.65 37.00
C LEU A 411 -27.29 -3.82 37.52
N MET A 412 -27.75 -2.84 36.74
CA MET A 412 -28.90 -2.03 37.09
C MET A 412 -30.18 -2.87 37.21
N HIS A 413 -30.37 -3.85 36.32
CA HIS A 413 -31.46 -4.80 36.41
C HIS A 413 -31.36 -5.66 37.68
N LYS A 414 -30.18 -6.22 37.98
CA LYS A 414 -29.93 -7.03 39.18
C LYS A 414 -30.19 -6.25 40.46
N ILE A 415 -29.73 -5.00 40.54
CA ILE A 415 -30.01 -4.09 41.66
C ILE A 415 -31.52 -3.88 41.83
N ARG A 416 -32.24 -3.60 40.73
CA ARG A 416 -33.71 -3.46 40.76
C ARG A 416 -34.42 -4.72 41.25
N THR A 417 -33.95 -5.91 40.85
CA THR A 417 -34.53 -7.20 41.29
C THR A 417 -34.16 -7.61 42.71
N LEU A 418 -33.07 -7.08 43.28
CA LEU A 418 -32.66 -7.34 44.67
C LEU A 418 -33.43 -6.47 45.68
N ALA A 419 -33.96 -5.31 45.25
CA ALA A 419 -34.70 -4.39 46.11
C ALA A 419 -35.92 -4.98 46.84
N PRO A 420 -36.69 -5.96 46.30
CA PRO A 420 -37.87 -6.50 46.99
C PRO A 420 -37.59 -7.70 47.90
N GLN A 421 -36.42 -8.35 47.81
CA GLN A 421 -36.17 -9.62 48.51
C GLN A 421 -35.24 -9.42 49.72
N LYS A 422 -35.84 -9.47 50.91
CA LYS A 422 -35.20 -9.72 52.24
C LYS A 422 -34.46 -8.59 52.95
N LEU A 423 -34.41 -7.37 52.44
CA LEU A 423 -33.89 -6.26 53.23
C LEU A 423 -35.05 -5.54 53.94
N GLN A 424 -35.11 -5.64 55.27
CA GLN A 424 -36.08 -4.91 56.10
C GLN A 424 -35.69 -3.42 56.11
N GLY A 425 -36.17 -2.67 55.11
CA GLY A 425 -35.92 -1.24 54.93
C GLY A 425 -36.29 -0.78 53.52
N VAL A 426 -36.61 0.50 53.34
CA VAL A 426 -36.85 1.10 52.02
C VAL A 426 -35.51 1.55 51.45
N TYR A 427 -34.91 0.73 50.59
CA TYR A 427 -33.65 1.07 49.92
C TYR A 427 -33.94 1.77 48.59
N LYS A 428 -33.32 2.93 48.38
CA LYS A 428 -33.38 3.69 47.12
C LYS A 428 -31.99 3.72 46.49
N PHE A 429 -31.87 3.11 45.31
CA PHE A 429 -30.67 3.15 44.50
C PHE A 429 -30.79 4.28 43.48
N VAL A 430 -29.85 5.22 43.49
CA VAL A 430 -29.76 6.29 42.51
C VAL A 430 -28.48 6.07 41.72
N ALA A 431 -28.61 5.88 40.40
CA ALA A 431 -27.47 5.86 39.50
C ALA A 431 -27.06 7.31 39.20
N VAL A 432 -25.84 7.67 39.58
CA VAL A 432 -25.27 8.99 39.29
C VAL A 432 -24.24 8.82 38.19
N VAL A 433 -24.59 9.29 36.99
CA VAL A 433 -23.64 9.40 35.88
C VAL A 433 -23.10 10.83 35.89
N VAL A 434 -21.81 10.95 36.16
CA VAL A 434 -21.10 12.23 36.11
C VAL A 434 -20.54 12.39 34.70
N ASN A 435 -21.02 13.39 33.96
CA ASN A 435 -20.43 13.68 32.64
C ASN A 435 -19.13 14.48 32.79
N GLU A 436 -18.42 14.69 31.69
CA GLU A 436 -17.13 15.41 31.61
C GLU A 436 -17.16 16.87 32.16
N LYS A 437 -18.34 17.42 32.47
CA LYS A 437 -18.55 18.74 33.08
C LYS A 437 -18.86 18.67 34.58
N CYS A 438 -18.64 17.53 35.23
CA CYS A 438 -18.99 17.27 36.64
C CYS A 438 -20.47 17.54 36.98
N LYS A 439 -21.36 17.54 35.97
CA LYS A 439 -22.80 17.66 36.19
C LYS A 439 -23.39 16.28 36.43
N VAL A 440 -24.08 16.14 37.55
CA VAL A 440 -24.87 14.96 37.88
C VAL A 440 -26.05 14.89 36.92
N VAL A 441 -25.96 14.03 35.92
CA VAL A 441 -27.05 13.78 34.98
C VAL A 441 -27.89 12.66 35.57
N VAL A 442 -28.97 13.04 36.25
CA VAL A 442 -29.99 12.09 36.73
C VAL A 442 -31.03 11.93 35.61
N HIS A 443 -31.42 10.70 35.30
CA HIS A 443 -32.50 10.45 34.34
C HIS A 443 -33.77 11.19 34.81
N ALA A 444 -34.53 11.78 33.89
CA ALA A 444 -35.66 12.65 34.23
C ALA A 444 -36.70 11.98 35.16
N ASP A 445 -36.88 10.67 35.03
CA ASP A 445 -37.80 9.87 35.86
C ASP A 445 -37.32 9.68 37.31
N ASP A 446 -36.02 9.84 37.57
CA ASP A 446 -35.39 9.69 38.88
C ASP A 446 -35.27 11.03 39.63
N LEU A 447 -35.40 12.17 38.94
CA LEU A 447 -35.41 13.52 39.54
C LEU A 447 -36.55 13.69 40.55
N HIS A 448 -37.72 13.09 40.30
CA HIS A 448 -38.88 13.17 41.21
C HIS A 448 -38.77 12.22 42.41
N ARG A 449 -37.72 11.38 42.46
CA ARG A 449 -37.55 10.32 43.47
C ARG A 449 -36.40 10.56 44.43
N LEU A 450 -35.63 11.64 44.24
CA LEU A 450 -34.59 12.11 45.16
C LEU A 450 -35.13 12.27 46.59
N PRO A 451 -34.37 11.88 47.63
CA PRO A 451 -34.77 12.13 49.01
C PRO A 451 -34.88 13.64 49.25
N LYS A 452 -35.97 14.10 49.88
CA LYS A 452 -36.18 15.51 50.29
C LYS A 452 -35.17 16.02 51.33
N ASN A 453 -34.13 15.24 51.65
CA ASN A 453 -33.16 15.47 52.72
C ASN A 453 -31.74 15.59 52.12
N LEU A 454 -31.56 16.49 51.16
CA LEU A 454 -30.35 17.33 51.16
C LEU A 454 -30.42 18.20 52.43
N PRO A 455 -29.30 18.70 52.99
CA PRO A 455 -29.31 19.48 54.23
C PRO A 455 -30.48 20.47 54.21
N THR A 456 -31.49 20.21 55.03
CA THR A 456 -32.79 20.90 54.97
C THR A 456 -32.64 22.38 55.34
N GLU A 457 -31.51 22.72 55.96
CA GLU A 457 -31.07 24.08 56.16
C GLU A 457 -29.88 24.32 55.23
N SER A 458 -30.19 24.89 54.08
CA SER A 458 -29.20 25.44 53.18
C SER A 458 -28.53 26.67 53.82
N VAL A 459 -27.37 27.08 53.29
CA VAL A 459 -26.74 28.37 53.64
C VAL A 459 -27.75 29.54 53.53
N HIS A 460 -28.77 29.38 52.69
CA HIS A 460 -29.88 30.32 52.56
C HIS A 460 -30.79 30.36 53.80
N ASP A 461 -31.12 29.22 54.39
CA ASP A 461 -31.99 29.14 55.58
C ASP A 461 -31.31 29.72 56.83
N LEU A 462 -29.99 29.51 56.97
CA LEU A 462 -29.21 30.19 58.01
C LEU A 462 -29.17 31.70 57.78
N LYS A 463 -28.99 32.13 56.53
CA LYS A 463 -29.00 33.55 56.16
C LYS A 463 -30.35 34.20 56.47
N GLU A 464 -31.46 33.49 56.26
CA GLU A 464 -32.80 33.96 56.65
C GLU A 464 -32.97 34.04 58.17
N ARG A 465 -32.52 33.05 58.94
CA ARG A 465 -32.60 33.10 60.42
C ARG A 465 -31.75 34.22 61.01
N CYS A 466 -30.52 34.39 60.56
CA CYS A 466 -29.67 35.51 60.98
C CYS A 466 -30.31 36.85 60.61
N ARG A 467 -30.89 36.97 59.41
CA ARG A 467 -31.62 38.16 59.00
C ARG A 467 -32.83 38.43 59.90
N ALA A 468 -33.62 37.41 60.23
CA ALA A 468 -34.78 37.54 61.10
C ALA A 468 -34.41 38.03 62.52
N VAL A 469 -33.30 37.56 63.09
CA VAL A 469 -32.80 38.03 64.41
C VAL A 469 -32.36 39.50 64.32
N VAL A 470 -31.63 39.87 63.26
CA VAL A 470 -31.20 41.25 63.04
C VAL A 470 -32.41 42.18 62.82
N ASP A 471 -33.38 41.78 62.01
CA ASP A 471 -34.60 42.55 61.76
C ASP A 471 -35.43 42.72 63.05
N SER A 472 -35.51 41.69 63.89
CA SER A 472 -36.14 41.77 65.22
C SER A 472 -35.45 42.77 66.13
N CYS A 473 -34.11 42.81 66.15
CA CYS A 473 -33.34 43.81 66.88
C CYS A 473 -33.63 45.24 66.41
N PHE A 474 -33.70 45.46 65.10
CA PHE A 474 -34.05 46.78 64.54
C PHE A 474 -35.46 47.21 64.94
N MET A 475 -36.45 46.31 64.81
CA MET A 475 -37.83 46.61 65.22
C MET A 475 -37.94 46.95 66.71
N LEU A 476 -37.23 46.21 67.57
CA LEU A 476 -37.17 46.50 69.01
C LEU A 476 -36.60 47.89 69.31
N PHE A 477 -35.56 48.31 68.59
CA PHE A 477 -35.01 49.66 68.72
C PHE A 477 -36.03 50.72 68.32
N TYR A 478 -36.71 50.56 67.18
CA TYR A 478 -37.71 51.52 66.72
C TYR A 478 -38.89 51.65 67.70
N ASP A 479 -39.42 50.54 68.19
CA ASP A 479 -40.56 50.53 69.11
C ASP A 479 -40.22 51.18 70.45
N HIS A 480 -39.02 50.90 70.98
CA HIS A 480 -38.63 51.39 72.30
C HIS A 480 -37.98 52.78 72.27
N LEU A 481 -37.46 53.24 71.12
CA LEU A 481 -36.98 54.61 70.94
C LEU A 481 -38.11 55.62 71.12
N GLN A 482 -39.31 55.33 70.59
CA GLN A 482 -40.48 56.19 70.80
C GLN A 482 -40.92 56.22 72.27
N LEU A 483 -40.81 55.10 72.99
CA LEU A 483 -41.15 55.03 74.41
C LEU A 483 -40.15 55.80 75.28
N ILE A 484 -38.87 55.78 74.92
CA ILE A 484 -37.85 56.60 75.58
C ILE A 484 -38.11 58.09 75.32
N GLN A 485 -38.42 58.48 74.08
CA GLN A 485 -38.69 59.88 73.74
C GLN A 485 -39.95 60.44 74.41
N LYS A 486 -40.96 59.59 74.67
CA LYS A 486 -42.23 59.98 75.31
C LYS A 486 -42.22 59.83 76.83
N SER A 487 -41.11 59.36 77.42
CA SER A 487 -41.01 59.20 78.88
C SER A 487 -41.08 60.55 79.60
N LYS A 488 -41.77 60.59 80.73
CA LYS A 488 -42.03 61.86 81.45
C LYS A 488 -40.85 62.30 82.31
N ASP A 489 -40.03 61.36 82.74
CA ASP A 489 -38.85 61.59 83.55
C ASP A 489 -37.70 60.64 83.19
N GLU A 490 -36.50 60.99 83.63
CA GLU A 490 -35.26 60.27 83.32
C GLU A 490 -35.25 58.85 83.91
N HIS A 491 -36.04 58.61 84.97
CA HIS A 491 -36.13 57.30 85.63
C HIS A 491 -36.92 56.32 84.76
N GLU A 492 -38.05 56.75 84.20
CA GLU A 492 -38.83 56.00 83.22
C GLU A 492 -38.02 55.75 81.93
N ALA A 493 -37.32 56.76 81.42
CA ALA A 493 -36.39 56.63 80.29
C ALA A 493 -35.29 55.58 80.56
N ARG A 494 -34.76 55.55 81.79
CA ARG A 494 -33.74 54.59 82.21
C ARG A 494 -34.28 53.17 82.30
N ASN A 495 -35.49 52.98 82.82
CA ASN A 495 -36.15 51.67 82.85
C ASN A 495 -36.44 51.13 81.45
N GLN A 496 -36.82 51.99 80.49
CA GLN A 496 -37.00 51.58 79.09
C GLN A 496 -35.66 51.21 78.43
N ARG A 497 -34.59 51.98 78.67
CA ARG A 497 -33.23 51.65 78.20
C ARG A 497 -32.72 50.32 78.76
N GLU A 498 -33.02 50.01 80.02
CA GLU A 498 -32.64 48.74 80.63
C GLU A 498 -33.44 47.56 80.06
N LYS A 499 -34.74 47.73 79.80
CA LYS A 499 -35.55 46.73 79.08
C LYS A 499 -35.00 46.45 77.68
N ILE A 500 -34.63 47.50 76.93
CA ILE A 500 -33.98 47.36 75.61
C ILE A 500 -32.67 46.57 75.74
N ARG A 501 -31.82 46.94 76.71
CA ARG A 501 -30.53 46.28 76.94
C ARG A 501 -30.71 44.79 77.22
N ASN A 502 -31.67 44.40 78.05
CA ASN A 502 -31.94 43.01 78.36
C ASN A 502 -32.44 42.22 77.13
N LYS A 503 -33.34 42.79 76.32
CA LYS A 503 -33.82 42.14 75.08
C LYS A 503 -32.75 42.04 74.00
N LEU A 504 -31.90 43.06 73.85
CA LEU A 504 -30.75 43.02 72.94
C LEU A 504 -29.74 41.96 73.36
N LYS A 505 -29.52 41.83 74.67
CA LYS A 505 -28.66 40.77 75.20
C LYS A 505 -29.21 39.39 74.83
N GLU A 506 -30.52 39.17 75.01
CA GLU A 506 -31.18 37.92 74.63
C GLU A 506 -31.04 37.61 73.12
N HIS A 507 -31.21 38.59 72.24
CA HIS A 507 -30.98 38.39 70.80
C HIS A 507 -29.50 38.20 70.42
N CYS A 508 -28.57 38.85 71.12
CA CYS A 508 -27.14 38.58 70.97
C CYS A 508 -26.79 37.15 71.37
N ASP A 509 -27.36 36.66 72.48
CA ASP A 509 -27.18 35.30 72.96
C ASP A 509 -27.74 34.28 71.94
N GLN A 510 -28.91 34.57 71.34
CA GLN A 510 -29.49 33.77 70.24
C GLN A 510 -28.58 33.73 69.00
N MET A 511 -28.01 34.88 68.61
CA MET A 511 -27.11 34.96 67.45
C MET A 511 -25.79 34.22 67.69
N ASN A 512 -25.25 34.29 68.92
CA ASN A 512 -24.07 33.52 69.32
C ASN A 512 -24.35 32.02 69.32
N GLN A 513 -25.55 31.62 69.76
CA GLN A 513 -25.96 30.22 69.71
C GLN A 513 -26.06 29.70 68.26
N LEU A 514 -26.71 30.44 67.36
CA LEU A 514 -26.77 30.10 65.92
C LEU A 514 -25.38 30.00 65.30
N ARG A 515 -24.46 30.90 65.69
CA ARG A 515 -23.07 30.86 65.24
C ARG A 515 -22.35 29.59 65.72
N SER A 516 -22.47 29.24 67.00
CA SER A 516 -21.85 28.01 67.53
C SER A 516 -22.42 26.75 66.89
N GLU A 517 -23.73 26.70 66.62
CA GLU A 517 -24.36 25.59 65.90
C GLU A 517 -23.81 25.47 64.47
N TYR A 518 -23.61 26.58 63.77
CA TYR A 518 -23.02 26.57 62.43
C TYR A 518 -21.55 26.13 62.44
N GLU A 519 -20.74 26.65 63.36
CA GLU A 519 -19.33 26.26 63.50
C GLU A 519 -19.19 24.76 63.83
N ALA A 520 -20.08 24.20 64.67
CA ALA A 520 -20.13 22.77 64.94
C ALA A 520 -20.51 21.94 63.71
N ASN A 521 -21.56 22.33 62.99
CA ASN A 521 -21.98 21.63 61.76
C ASN A 521 -20.90 21.67 60.68
N LEU A 522 -20.21 22.82 60.52
CA LEU A 522 -19.12 22.95 59.56
C LEU A 522 -17.93 22.07 59.94
N ALA A 523 -17.61 21.95 61.24
CA ALA A 523 -16.57 21.06 61.72
C ALA A 523 -16.91 19.59 61.44
N ASP A 524 -18.16 19.17 61.63
CA ASP A 524 -18.63 17.82 61.33
C ASP A 524 -18.58 17.52 59.82
N GLU A 525 -18.97 18.48 58.96
CA GLU A 525 -18.88 18.35 57.51
C GLU A 525 -17.43 18.27 57.02
N LEU A 526 -16.53 19.08 57.59
CA LEU A 526 -15.10 19.02 57.30
C LEU A 526 -14.50 17.68 57.72
N ALA A 527 -14.84 17.17 58.91
CA ALA A 527 -14.41 15.86 59.37
C ALA A 527 -14.91 14.72 58.46
N ALA A 528 -16.16 14.81 57.99
CA ALA A 528 -16.72 13.86 57.03
C ALA A 528 -15.99 13.94 55.67
N CYS A 529 -15.70 15.14 55.17
CA CYS A 529 -14.90 15.34 53.95
C CYS A 529 -13.50 14.77 54.09
N ASP A 530 -12.78 15.04 55.18
CA ASP A 530 -11.44 14.52 55.44
C ASP A 530 -11.43 12.99 55.51
N HIS A 531 -12.44 12.39 56.14
CA HIS A 531 -12.61 10.94 56.15
C HIS A 531 -12.79 10.38 54.72
N THR A 532 -13.61 11.03 53.91
CA THR A 532 -13.88 10.63 52.53
C THR A 532 -12.63 10.76 51.65
N ILE A 533 -11.86 11.85 51.80
CA ILE A 533 -10.57 12.04 51.12
C ILE A 533 -9.57 10.97 51.55
N SER A 534 -9.54 10.62 52.83
CA SER A 534 -8.65 9.56 53.35
C SER A 534 -8.97 8.18 52.75
N GLU A 535 -10.25 7.83 52.65
CA GLU A 535 -10.69 6.58 51.99
C GLU A 535 -10.39 6.58 50.48
N LEU A 536 -10.62 7.70 49.78
CA LEU A 536 -10.25 7.84 48.37
C LEU A 536 -8.74 7.70 48.15
N LYS A 537 -7.91 8.30 49.02
CA LYS A 537 -6.44 8.13 48.98
C LYS A 537 -6.00 6.69 49.22
N LYS A 538 -6.67 5.95 50.12
CA LYS A 538 -6.40 4.51 50.30
C LYS A 538 -6.81 3.71 49.08
N SER A 539 -7.96 4.03 48.48
CA SER A 539 -8.44 3.35 47.26
C SER A 539 -7.52 3.61 46.07
N LEU A 540 -7.01 4.85 45.93
CA LEU A 540 -6.07 5.22 44.88
C LEU A 540 -4.76 4.42 45.01
N ARG A 541 -4.17 4.36 46.21
CA ARG A 541 -2.96 3.55 46.46
C ARG A 541 -3.16 2.08 46.09
N ARG A 542 -4.27 1.47 46.52
CA ARG A 542 -4.61 0.09 46.14
C ARG A 542 -4.72 -0.08 44.62
N SER A 543 -5.22 0.92 43.90
CA SER A 543 -5.31 0.85 42.43
C SER A 543 -3.94 1.02 41.76
N GLU A 544 -3.06 1.84 42.32
CA GLU A 544 -1.67 2.00 41.85
C GLU A 544 -0.89 0.69 42.03
N ASP A 545 -1.01 0.04 43.20
CA ASP A 545 -0.39 -1.27 43.46
C ASP A 545 -0.83 -2.33 42.41
N VAL A 546 -2.12 -2.37 42.06
CA VAL A 546 -2.64 -3.30 41.03
C VAL A 546 -2.12 -2.97 39.63
N VAL A 547 -1.94 -1.68 39.30
CA VAL A 547 -1.37 -1.26 38.02
C VAL A 547 0.10 -1.69 37.92
N GLU A 548 0.85 -1.60 39.02
CA GLU A 548 2.24 -2.04 39.08
C GLU A 548 2.34 -3.58 38.93
N GLU A 549 1.51 -4.34 39.64
CA GLU A 549 1.40 -5.80 39.47
C GLU A 549 1.05 -6.20 38.03
N LEU A 550 0.09 -5.50 37.41
CA LEU A 550 -0.30 -5.76 36.02
C LEU A 550 0.83 -5.41 35.04
N SER A 551 1.58 -4.34 35.30
CA SER A 551 2.71 -3.94 34.47
C SER A 551 3.83 -5.00 34.52
N GLN A 552 4.09 -5.55 35.71
CA GLN A 552 5.05 -6.63 35.89
C GLN A 552 4.60 -7.92 35.19
N LEU A 553 3.32 -8.29 35.30
CA LEU A 553 2.75 -9.44 34.60
C LEU A 553 2.80 -9.28 33.06
N VAL A 554 2.62 -8.06 32.56
CA VAL A 554 2.76 -7.77 31.12
C VAL A 554 4.21 -7.93 30.67
N ALA A 555 5.18 -7.46 31.48
CA ALA A 555 6.61 -7.63 31.19
C ALA A 555 7.05 -9.10 31.19
N GLU A 556 6.54 -9.91 32.12
CA GLU A 556 6.78 -11.36 32.14
C GLU A 556 6.20 -12.05 30.90
N LYS A 557 4.98 -11.66 30.49
CA LYS A 557 4.35 -12.23 29.30
C LYS A 557 5.02 -11.81 27.99
N SER A 558 5.49 -10.58 27.89
CA SER A 558 6.22 -10.13 26.70
C SER A 558 7.57 -10.87 26.57
N ALA A 559 8.25 -11.13 27.69
CA ALA A 559 9.45 -11.98 27.71
C ALA A 559 9.15 -13.43 27.30
N ALA A 560 8.04 -14.01 27.75
CA ALA A 560 7.61 -15.34 27.33
C ALA A 560 7.30 -15.42 25.82
N LEU A 561 6.61 -14.42 25.27
CA LEU A 561 6.34 -14.35 23.84
C LEU A 561 7.62 -14.18 23.01
N ALA A 562 8.60 -13.42 23.51
CA ALA A 562 9.90 -13.30 22.85
C ALA A 562 10.65 -14.65 22.77
N ASN A 563 10.54 -15.49 23.81
CA ASN A 563 11.06 -16.86 23.79
C ASN A 563 10.30 -17.75 22.79
N GLU A 564 8.97 -17.66 22.72
CA GLU A 564 8.16 -18.38 21.74
C GLU A 564 8.50 -17.99 20.29
N ASP A 565 8.72 -16.70 20.02
CA ASP A 565 9.18 -16.21 18.71
C ASP A 565 10.59 -16.74 18.37
N GLY A 566 11.46 -16.89 19.37
CA GLY A 566 12.76 -17.57 19.22
C GLY A 566 12.60 -19.02 18.77
N ILE A 567 11.73 -19.79 19.42
CA ILE A 567 11.42 -21.18 19.05
C ILE A 567 10.82 -21.25 17.63
N ILE A 568 9.92 -20.33 17.27
CA ILE A 568 9.37 -20.25 15.91
C ILE A 568 10.48 -19.95 14.89
N GLY A 569 11.44 -19.09 15.25
CA GLY A 569 12.64 -18.82 14.45
C GLY A 569 13.46 -20.07 14.19
N GLU A 570 13.75 -20.86 15.23
CA GLU A 570 14.47 -22.13 15.12
C GLU A 570 13.72 -23.15 14.26
N LEU A 571 12.41 -23.32 14.47
CA LEU A 571 11.56 -24.20 13.66
C LEU A 571 11.53 -23.76 12.18
N ARG A 572 11.55 -22.45 11.89
CA ARG A 572 11.64 -21.96 10.51
C ARG A 572 12.99 -22.29 9.87
N ILE A 573 14.08 -22.20 10.63
CA ILE A 573 15.42 -22.58 10.17
C ILE A 573 15.47 -24.08 9.89
N GLU A 574 14.96 -24.93 10.79
CA GLU A 574 14.87 -26.37 10.57
C GLU A 574 14.00 -26.73 9.36
N LEU A 575 12.85 -26.08 9.20
CA LEU A 575 11.96 -26.31 8.06
C LEU A 575 12.62 -25.88 6.74
N GLY A 576 13.46 -24.83 6.78
CA GLY A 576 14.36 -24.45 5.69
C GLY A 576 15.38 -25.53 5.37
N LYS A 577 16.05 -26.10 6.39
CA LYS A 577 17.01 -27.21 6.23
C LYS A 577 16.31 -28.45 5.65
N LEU A 578 15.14 -28.82 6.14
CA LEU A 578 14.34 -29.96 5.65
C LEU A 578 13.87 -29.76 4.20
N ARG A 579 13.50 -28.54 3.80
CA ARG A 579 13.17 -28.25 2.40
C ARG A 579 14.39 -28.38 1.49
N SER A 580 15.55 -27.91 1.95
CA SER A 580 16.81 -28.06 1.23
C SER A 580 17.20 -29.53 1.09
N LEU A 581 17.12 -30.30 2.17
CA LEU A 581 17.33 -31.75 2.20
C LEU A 581 16.35 -32.49 1.28
N ARG A 582 15.06 -32.12 1.25
CA ARG A 582 14.08 -32.72 0.34
C ARG A 582 14.39 -32.38 -1.13
N MET A 583 14.85 -31.17 -1.43
CA MET A 583 15.29 -30.83 -2.80
C MET A 583 16.56 -31.58 -3.19
N HIS A 584 17.51 -31.75 -2.26
CA HIS A 584 18.68 -32.60 -2.47
C HIS A 584 18.29 -34.07 -2.67
N HIS A 585 17.38 -34.61 -1.87
CA HIS A 585 16.90 -35.99 -2.02
C HIS A 585 16.15 -36.19 -3.35
N ARG A 586 15.37 -35.21 -3.82
CA ARG A 586 14.75 -35.25 -5.15
C ARG A 586 15.75 -35.15 -6.30
N LEU A 587 16.87 -34.46 -6.09
CA LEU A 587 17.99 -34.42 -7.04
C LEU A 587 18.79 -35.73 -7.00
N GLU A 588 18.97 -36.35 -5.84
CA GLU A 588 19.55 -37.69 -5.68
C GLU A 588 18.66 -38.77 -6.30
N GLU A 589 17.34 -38.75 -6.11
CA GLU A 589 16.41 -39.69 -6.77
C GLU A 589 16.42 -39.52 -8.31
N ALA A 590 16.62 -38.29 -8.80
CA ALA A 590 16.84 -38.03 -10.22
C ALA A 590 18.22 -38.55 -10.72
N HIS A 591 19.18 -38.77 -9.83
CA HIS A 591 20.48 -39.41 -10.12
C HIS A 591 20.47 -40.93 -9.92
N VAL A 592 19.43 -41.54 -9.35
CA VAL A 592 19.28 -43.02 -9.28
C VAL A 592 18.49 -43.59 -10.47
N GLY A 593 17.72 -42.75 -11.18
CA GLY A 593 17.08 -43.11 -12.45
C GLY A 593 18.02 -43.63 -13.56
N PRO A 594 19.26 -43.12 -13.72
CA PRO A 594 20.25 -43.65 -14.66
C PRO A 594 20.91 -44.96 -14.25
N ASP A 595 20.78 -45.43 -13.00
CA ASP A 595 21.48 -46.62 -12.49
C ASP A 595 20.60 -47.89 -12.46
N ILE A 596 19.28 -47.78 -12.67
CA ILE A 596 18.39 -48.93 -12.87
C ILE A 596 18.28 -49.31 -14.37
N ALA A 597 18.47 -48.34 -15.26
CA ALA A 597 18.47 -48.56 -16.70
C ALA A 597 19.59 -49.51 -17.21
N PRO A 598 20.83 -49.51 -16.69
CA PRO A 598 21.90 -50.40 -17.12
C PRO A 598 21.59 -51.86 -16.78
N HIS A 599 20.98 -52.14 -15.63
CA HIS A 599 20.62 -53.52 -15.27
C HIS A 599 19.50 -54.11 -16.13
N PHE A 600 18.54 -53.29 -16.58
CA PHE A 600 17.52 -53.75 -17.52
C PHE A 600 18.10 -53.93 -18.93
N ILE A 601 19.02 -53.04 -19.34
CA ILE A 601 19.71 -53.11 -20.62
C ILE A 601 20.68 -54.31 -20.66
N ASP A 602 21.43 -54.58 -19.60
CA ASP A 602 22.34 -55.72 -19.49
C ASP A 602 21.58 -57.06 -19.49
N LYS A 603 20.40 -57.10 -18.85
CA LYS A 603 19.52 -58.27 -18.90
C LYS A 603 18.95 -58.50 -20.30
N GLN A 604 18.60 -57.43 -21.02
CA GLN A 604 18.14 -57.50 -22.41
C GLN A 604 19.28 -57.90 -23.35
N LEU A 605 20.50 -57.38 -23.14
CA LEU A 605 21.70 -57.72 -23.92
C LEU A 605 22.13 -59.18 -23.70
N ALA A 606 22.03 -59.71 -22.48
CA ALA A 606 22.27 -61.12 -22.20
C ALA A 606 21.23 -62.02 -22.90
N GLN A 607 19.96 -61.60 -22.94
CA GLN A 607 18.89 -62.31 -23.63
C GLN A 607 19.05 -62.27 -25.17
N ILE A 608 19.53 -61.15 -25.71
CA ILE A 608 19.90 -61.01 -27.13
C ILE A 608 21.12 -61.89 -27.46
N ALA A 609 22.14 -61.94 -26.61
CA ALA A 609 23.31 -62.78 -26.81
C ALA A 609 22.95 -64.28 -26.83
N PHE A 610 22.03 -64.70 -25.97
CA PHE A 610 21.48 -66.07 -25.96
C PHE A 610 20.76 -66.40 -27.27
N LEU A 611 19.85 -65.53 -27.73
CA LEU A 611 19.11 -65.72 -28.99
C LEU A 611 20.01 -65.66 -30.23
N VAL A 612 21.08 -64.89 -30.20
CA VAL A 612 22.11 -64.87 -31.26
C VAL A 612 22.90 -66.17 -31.29
N GLY A 613 23.12 -66.81 -30.15
CA GLY A 613 23.68 -68.17 -30.04
C GLY A 613 22.78 -69.22 -30.69
N GLU A 614 21.50 -69.24 -30.33
CA GLU A 614 20.51 -70.16 -30.93
C GLU A 614 20.33 -69.94 -32.44
N LEU A 615 20.36 -68.69 -32.90
CA LEU A 615 20.32 -68.37 -34.33
C LEU A 615 21.58 -68.85 -35.08
N LYS A 616 22.73 -68.93 -34.42
CA LYS A 616 23.97 -69.43 -35.03
C LYS A 616 23.93 -70.96 -35.16
N GLU A 617 23.41 -71.66 -34.16
CA GLU A 617 23.15 -73.12 -34.23
C GLU A 617 22.07 -73.47 -35.26
N ALA A 618 20.98 -72.71 -35.31
CA ALA A 618 19.94 -72.88 -36.33
C ALA A 618 20.48 -72.65 -37.75
N ARG A 619 21.42 -71.73 -37.92
CA ARG A 619 22.07 -71.45 -39.21
C ARG A 619 23.03 -72.57 -39.64
N GLU A 620 23.71 -73.24 -38.72
CA GLU A 620 24.50 -74.46 -39.00
C GLU A 620 23.61 -75.66 -39.35
N HIS A 621 22.42 -75.78 -38.73
CA HIS A 621 21.43 -76.81 -39.11
C HIS A 621 20.82 -76.58 -40.50
N ILE A 622 20.63 -75.33 -40.93
CA ILE A 622 20.09 -74.98 -42.25
C ILE A 622 21.09 -75.27 -43.38
N VAL A 623 22.40 -75.11 -43.14
CA VAL A 623 23.46 -75.45 -44.11
C VAL A 623 23.51 -76.96 -44.40
N ASN A 624 23.12 -77.81 -43.44
CA ASN A 624 23.06 -79.26 -43.64
C ASN A 624 21.79 -79.77 -44.33
N LEU A 625 20.75 -78.95 -44.51
CA LEU A 625 19.49 -79.36 -45.14
C LEU A 625 19.38 -78.96 -46.63
N GLN A 626 20.40 -78.35 -47.22
CA GLN A 626 20.46 -77.97 -48.64
C GLN A 626 21.11 -79.04 -49.54
N GLN A 627 20.67 -80.28 -49.41
CA GLN A 627 20.75 -81.28 -50.48
C GLN A 627 19.37 -81.88 -50.74
N ARG A 628 18.58 -81.20 -51.59
CA ARG A 628 17.61 -81.76 -52.57
C ARG A 628 16.64 -80.69 -53.08
N GLN A 629 16.99 -80.13 -54.22
CA GLN A 629 16.30 -80.19 -55.51
C GLN A 629 14.78 -79.94 -55.64
N ASP A 630 14.50 -78.92 -56.49
CA ASP A 630 13.43 -78.67 -57.48
C ASP A 630 11.94 -78.86 -57.13
N PHE A 631 11.13 -77.82 -57.44
CA PHE A 631 10.02 -77.88 -58.42
C PHE A 631 9.24 -76.53 -58.49
N MET A 632 8.98 -76.04 -59.73
CA MET A 632 7.71 -75.46 -60.24
C MET A 632 7.72 -74.08 -60.94
N ASP A 633 7.88 -74.16 -62.27
CA ASP A 633 7.54 -73.16 -63.30
C ASP A 633 6.03 -72.94 -63.53
N LYS A 634 5.26 -72.55 -62.51
CA LYS A 634 3.83 -72.14 -62.72
C LYS A 634 3.45 -70.78 -62.14
N GLY A 635 4.36 -70.10 -61.45
CA GLY A 635 4.12 -68.79 -60.81
C GLY A 635 4.31 -67.56 -61.71
N VAL A 636 4.94 -67.71 -62.88
CA VAL A 636 5.39 -66.57 -63.70
C VAL A 636 4.22 -65.88 -64.42
N ILE A 637 3.21 -66.63 -64.87
CA ILE A 637 2.13 -66.07 -65.70
C ILE A 637 1.08 -65.26 -64.89
N LYS A 638 0.94 -65.49 -63.58
CA LYS A 638 0.02 -64.70 -62.72
C LYS A 638 0.62 -63.35 -62.28
N LYS A 639 1.94 -63.23 -62.21
CA LYS A 639 2.60 -62.00 -61.75
C LYS A 639 2.56 -60.89 -62.83
N ASP A 640 2.60 -61.25 -64.10
CA ASP A 640 2.60 -60.26 -65.19
C ASP A 640 1.25 -59.54 -65.37
N LEU A 641 0.13 -60.19 -65.02
CA LEU A 641 -1.20 -59.56 -65.04
C LEU A 641 -1.41 -58.59 -63.86
N VAL A 642 -0.84 -58.88 -62.68
CA VAL A 642 -0.91 -58.00 -61.51
C VAL A 642 -0.03 -56.76 -61.70
N ILE A 643 1.14 -56.92 -62.34
CA ILE A 643 2.04 -55.80 -62.65
C ILE A 643 1.41 -54.83 -63.67
N ALA A 644 0.59 -55.32 -64.61
CA ALA A 644 -0.11 -54.48 -65.57
C ALA A 644 -1.23 -53.64 -64.92
N ASP A 645 -1.98 -54.22 -63.98
CA ASP A 645 -3.06 -53.53 -63.26
C ASP A 645 -2.53 -52.46 -62.29
N LEU A 646 -1.45 -52.78 -61.56
CA LEU A 646 -0.80 -51.83 -60.64
C LEU A 646 -0.20 -50.63 -61.38
N LYS A 647 0.32 -50.81 -62.60
CA LYS A 647 0.80 -49.70 -63.44
C LYS A 647 -0.32 -48.77 -63.90
N LEU A 648 -1.54 -49.28 -64.08
CA LEU A 648 -2.70 -48.48 -64.44
C LEU A 648 -3.19 -47.66 -63.23
N GLN A 649 -3.22 -48.27 -62.04
CA GLN A 649 -3.61 -47.59 -60.79
C GLN A 649 -2.63 -46.48 -60.40
N MET A 650 -1.33 -46.68 -60.58
CA MET A 650 -0.33 -45.64 -60.32
C MET A 650 -0.51 -44.41 -61.21
N ARG A 651 -0.85 -44.61 -62.50
CA ARG A 651 -1.06 -43.49 -63.43
C ARG A 651 -2.29 -42.66 -63.03
N ASN A 652 -3.36 -43.31 -62.61
CA ASN A 652 -4.56 -42.63 -62.13
C ASN A 652 -4.33 -41.82 -60.84
N LEU A 653 -3.46 -42.32 -59.94
CA LEU A 653 -3.07 -41.59 -58.72
C LEU A 653 -2.22 -40.36 -59.03
N GLU A 654 -1.32 -40.47 -60.01
CA GLU A 654 -0.46 -39.37 -60.45
C GLU A 654 -1.29 -38.24 -61.10
N ASP A 655 -2.29 -38.60 -61.92
CA ASP A 655 -3.24 -37.64 -62.49
C ASP A 655 -4.12 -36.96 -61.41
N HIS A 656 -4.53 -37.70 -60.38
CA HIS A 656 -5.29 -37.15 -59.27
C HIS A 656 -4.45 -36.21 -58.37
N GLN A 657 -3.17 -36.54 -58.18
CA GLN A 657 -2.23 -35.69 -57.44
C GLN A 657 -1.96 -34.37 -58.19
N ASN A 658 -1.87 -34.42 -59.52
CA ASN A 658 -1.72 -33.23 -60.36
C ASN A 658 -2.97 -32.33 -60.29
N PHE A 659 -4.18 -32.91 -60.28
CA PHE A 659 -5.42 -32.16 -60.11
C PHE A 659 -5.51 -31.44 -58.75
N LEU A 660 -5.14 -32.13 -57.65
CA LEU A 660 -5.14 -31.55 -56.31
C LEU A 660 -4.09 -30.44 -56.15
N SER A 661 -2.94 -30.56 -56.82
CA SER A 661 -1.91 -29.51 -56.83
C SER A 661 -2.42 -28.24 -57.51
N MET A 662 -3.12 -28.39 -58.64
CA MET A 662 -3.73 -27.27 -59.36
C MET A 662 -4.82 -26.57 -58.54
N GLN A 663 -5.63 -27.33 -57.78
CA GLN A 663 -6.68 -26.77 -56.91
C GLN A 663 -6.10 -25.94 -55.75
N LYS A 664 -4.99 -26.39 -55.15
CA LYS A 664 -4.30 -25.64 -54.08
C LYS A 664 -3.71 -24.31 -54.57
N GLU A 665 -3.21 -24.27 -55.79
CA GLU A 665 -2.72 -23.03 -56.40
C GLU A 665 -3.86 -22.03 -56.66
N GLU A 666 -5.01 -22.51 -57.13
CA GLU A 666 -6.19 -21.70 -57.38
C GLU A 666 -6.73 -21.05 -56.08
N GLU A 667 -6.81 -21.81 -54.99
CA GLU A 667 -7.20 -21.29 -53.67
C GLU A 667 -6.19 -20.29 -53.10
N SER A 668 -4.89 -20.56 -53.28
CA SER A 668 -3.83 -19.64 -52.89
C SER A 668 -3.92 -18.31 -53.65
N ARG A 669 -4.27 -18.32 -54.94
CA ARG A 669 -4.51 -17.10 -55.73
C ARG A 669 -5.73 -16.33 -55.22
N LYS A 670 -6.82 -17.00 -54.86
CA LYS A 670 -8.02 -16.37 -54.29
C LYS A 670 -7.74 -15.69 -52.95
N LEU A 671 -7.02 -16.38 -52.05
CA LEU A 671 -6.61 -15.82 -50.76
C LEU A 671 -5.68 -14.61 -50.93
N PHE A 672 -4.74 -14.67 -51.88
CA PHE A 672 -3.85 -13.54 -52.18
C PHE A 672 -4.61 -12.32 -52.73
N GLY A 673 -5.67 -12.56 -53.52
CA GLY A 673 -6.58 -11.51 -53.98
C GLY A 673 -7.31 -10.81 -52.83
N ILE A 674 -7.86 -11.58 -51.89
CA ILE A 674 -8.55 -11.06 -50.70
C ILE A 674 -7.58 -10.27 -49.81
N LEU A 675 -6.36 -10.77 -49.61
CA LEU A 675 -5.35 -10.11 -48.80
C LEU A 675 -4.94 -8.76 -49.40
N LYS A 676 -4.74 -8.69 -50.72
CA LYS A 676 -4.48 -7.42 -51.43
C LYS A 676 -5.63 -6.43 -51.29
N PHE A 677 -6.87 -6.89 -51.32
CA PHE A 677 -8.04 -6.04 -51.12
C PHE A 677 -8.08 -5.46 -49.70
N LYS A 678 -7.93 -6.32 -48.68
CA LYS A 678 -7.88 -5.89 -47.27
C LYS A 678 -6.73 -4.94 -46.98
N GLN A 679 -5.57 -5.15 -47.60
CA GLN A 679 -4.42 -4.25 -47.45
C GLN A 679 -4.66 -2.85 -48.06
N ARG A 680 -5.43 -2.73 -49.15
CA ARG A 680 -5.84 -1.41 -49.67
C ARG A 680 -6.83 -0.73 -48.75
N GLU A 681 -7.73 -1.49 -48.14
CA GLU A 681 -8.74 -0.94 -47.23
C GLU A 681 -8.12 -0.40 -45.95
N VAL A 682 -7.14 -1.11 -45.38
CA VAL A 682 -6.35 -0.62 -44.23
C VAL A 682 -5.66 0.71 -44.56
N ARG A 683 -5.03 0.84 -45.75
CA ARG A 683 -4.40 2.10 -46.16
C ARG A 683 -5.38 3.26 -46.29
N ARG A 684 -6.62 3.01 -46.73
CA ARG A 684 -7.67 4.03 -46.77
C ARG A 684 -8.07 4.46 -45.36
N GLN A 685 -8.24 3.49 -44.45
CA GLN A 685 -8.57 3.78 -43.06
C GLN A 685 -7.45 4.56 -42.36
N GLU A 686 -6.19 4.21 -42.59
CA GLU A 686 -5.02 4.96 -42.10
C GLU A 686 -5.05 6.42 -42.59
N HIS A 687 -5.38 6.65 -43.86
CA HIS A 687 -5.50 8.00 -44.40
C HIS A 687 -6.65 8.80 -43.76
N VAL A 688 -7.81 8.18 -43.54
CA VAL A 688 -8.94 8.83 -42.83
C VAL A 688 -8.58 9.17 -41.39
N ILE A 689 -7.89 8.26 -40.69
CA ILE A 689 -7.40 8.51 -39.32
C ILE A 689 -6.44 9.71 -39.30
N GLN A 690 -5.56 9.83 -40.29
CA GLN A 690 -4.63 10.96 -40.41
C GLN A 690 -5.40 12.29 -40.53
N LEU A 691 -6.40 12.35 -41.40
CA LEU A 691 -7.24 13.54 -41.59
C LEU A 691 -8.02 13.91 -40.32
N LEU A 692 -8.56 12.93 -39.60
CA LEU A 692 -9.25 13.17 -38.32
C LEU A 692 -8.31 13.72 -37.25
N LYS A 693 -7.06 13.23 -37.18
CA LYS A 693 -6.05 13.77 -36.26
C LYS A 693 -5.73 15.25 -36.55
N GLU A 694 -5.62 15.60 -37.82
CA GLU A 694 -5.40 16.99 -38.25
C GLU A 694 -6.60 17.89 -37.91
N GLU A 695 -7.82 17.40 -38.06
CA GLU A 695 -9.04 18.13 -37.67
C GLU A 695 -9.12 18.36 -36.17
N ILE A 696 -8.83 17.33 -35.37
CA ILE A 696 -8.79 17.44 -33.90
C ILE A 696 -7.72 18.45 -33.46
N ALA A 697 -6.54 18.44 -34.08
CA ALA A 697 -5.49 19.40 -33.79
C ALA A 697 -5.92 20.85 -34.11
N ARG A 698 -6.62 21.06 -35.23
CA ARG A 698 -7.20 22.37 -35.60
C ARG A 698 -8.28 22.81 -34.60
N GLY A 699 -9.19 21.91 -34.22
CA GLY A 699 -10.22 22.17 -33.21
C GLY A 699 -9.63 22.53 -31.84
N SER A 700 -8.57 21.84 -31.42
CA SER A 700 -7.86 22.13 -30.18
C SER A 700 -7.20 23.51 -30.19
N MET A 701 -6.61 23.93 -31.31
CA MET A 701 -6.06 25.29 -31.45
C MET A 701 -7.16 26.35 -31.43
N ALA A 702 -8.31 26.11 -32.07
CA ALA A 702 -9.44 27.05 -32.04
C ALA A 702 -10.00 27.24 -30.62
N LEU A 703 -10.08 26.16 -29.82
CA LEU A 703 -10.49 26.24 -28.41
C LEU A 703 -9.51 27.07 -27.57
N LYS A 704 -8.20 26.86 -27.73
CA LYS A 704 -7.19 27.68 -27.03
C LYS A 704 -7.31 29.16 -27.36
N VAL A 705 -7.61 29.49 -28.62
CA VAL A 705 -7.86 30.89 -29.04
C VAL A 705 -9.12 31.45 -28.35
N GLN A 706 -10.18 30.66 -28.22
CA GLN A 706 -11.38 31.08 -27.48
C GLN A 706 -11.11 31.26 -25.98
N GLU A 707 -10.35 30.38 -25.34
CA GLU A 707 -9.96 30.49 -23.92
C GLU A 707 -9.19 31.79 -23.66
N VAL A 708 -8.21 32.11 -24.50
CA VAL A 708 -7.46 33.39 -24.41
C VAL A 708 -8.41 34.58 -24.55
N ARG A 709 -9.38 34.51 -25.48
CA ARG A 709 -10.36 35.58 -25.67
C ARG A 709 -11.27 35.76 -24.45
N ILE A 710 -11.68 34.67 -23.80
CA ILE A 710 -12.47 34.71 -22.57
C ILE A 710 -11.67 35.38 -21.44
N VAL A 711 -10.38 35.04 -21.29
CA VAL A 711 -9.51 35.66 -20.28
C VAL A 711 -9.38 37.16 -20.49
N ILE A 712 -9.21 37.60 -21.74
CA ILE A 712 -9.16 39.03 -22.08
C ILE A 712 -10.47 39.73 -21.70
N MET A 713 -11.62 39.16 -22.08
CA MET A 713 -12.93 39.72 -21.72
C MET A 713 -13.17 39.75 -20.20
N GLN A 714 -12.68 38.76 -19.45
CA GLN A 714 -12.78 38.74 -17.99
C GLN A 714 -11.96 39.87 -17.35
N GLU A 715 -10.76 40.16 -17.87
CA GLU A 715 -9.93 41.25 -17.38
C GLU A 715 -10.54 42.62 -17.73
N GLU A 716 -11.15 42.76 -18.92
CA GLU A 716 -11.92 43.96 -19.29
C GLU A 716 -13.12 44.19 -18.37
N ILE A 717 -13.89 43.13 -18.06
CA ILE A 717 -15.02 43.20 -17.10
C ILE A 717 -14.52 43.63 -15.72
N LYS A 718 -13.37 43.10 -15.27
CA LYS A 718 -12.76 43.46 -13.99
C LYS A 718 -12.33 44.92 -13.96
N HIS A 719 -11.70 45.41 -15.02
CA HIS A 719 -11.35 46.82 -15.17
C HIS A 719 -12.61 47.72 -15.14
N LEU A 720 -13.65 47.37 -15.90
CA LEU A 720 -14.92 48.10 -15.92
C LEU A 720 -15.58 48.14 -14.53
N LYS A 721 -15.57 47.04 -13.78
CA LYS A 721 -16.07 46.99 -12.39
C LYS A 721 -15.28 47.92 -11.48
N GLN A 722 -13.95 47.97 -11.60
CA GLN A 722 -13.10 48.88 -10.82
C GLN A 722 -13.40 50.34 -11.16
N THR A 723 -13.56 50.68 -12.44
CA THR A 723 -13.92 52.03 -12.89
C THR A 723 -15.30 52.44 -12.37
N LEU A 724 -16.30 51.56 -12.43
CA LEU A 724 -17.63 51.80 -11.88
C LEU A 724 -17.60 52.01 -10.36
N CYS A 725 -16.81 51.21 -9.64
CA CYS A 725 -16.66 51.34 -8.20
C CYS A 725 -16.00 52.68 -7.81
N ALA A 726 -14.96 53.09 -8.54
CA ALA A 726 -14.30 54.38 -8.34
C ALA A 726 -15.25 55.55 -8.65
N SER A 727 -16.00 55.48 -9.75
CA SER A 727 -17.01 56.48 -10.10
C SER A 727 -18.11 56.59 -9.05
N TRP A 728 -18.56 55.46 -8.51
CA TRP A 728 -19.59 55.43 -7.46
C TRP A 728 -19.09 56.03 -6.14
N GLN A 729 -17.85 55.70 -5.74
CA GLN A 729 -17.20 56.31 -4.56
C GLN A 729 -17.01 57.82 -4.70
N SER A 730 -16.64 58.31 -5.88
CA SER A 730 -16.57 59.76 -6.13
C SER A 730 -17.95 60.43 -6.07
N SER A 731 -19.02 59.77 -6.51
CA SER A 731 -20.39 60.29 -6.42
C SER A 731 -20.88 60.38 -4.96
N CYS A 732 -20.57 59.39 -4.12
CA CYS A 732 -20.94 59.41 -2.70
C CYS A 732 -20.20 60.47 -1.87
N GLN A 733 -19.01 60.92 -2.30
CA GLN A 733 -18.29 62.01 -1.62
C GLN A 733 -18.83 63.41 -1.96
N GLN A 734 -19.60 63.58 -3.04
CA GLN A 734 -20.24 64.87 -3.37
C GLN A 734 -21.56 65.13 -2.62
N GLU A 735 -22.18 64.12 -2.01
CA GLU A 735 -23.43 64.28 -1.23
C GLU A 735 -23.20 64.57 0.26
N GLN A 736 -21.95 64.61 0.74
CA GLN A 736 -21.62 65.01 2.12
C GLN A 736 -20.82 66.32 2.13
N GLY A 737 -21.53 67.43 1.88
CA GLY A 737 -21.07 68.80 2.08
C GLY A 737 -22.18 69.65 2.72
N PRO A 738 -21.84 70.64 3.56
CA PRO A 738 -22.33 70.70 4.93
C PRO A 738 -23.66 71.43 5.14
N SER A 739 -24.49 70.84 5.99
CA SER A 739 -25.67 71.42 6.63
C SER A 739 -25.30 72.73 7.37
N ARG A 740 -25.68 73.87 6.78
CA ARG A 740 -25.72 75.16 7.46
C ARG A 740 -26.85 75.15 8.50
N SER A 741 -26.48 75.07 9.78
CA SER A 741 -27.34 75.46 10.90
C SER A 741 -27.55 76.98 10.87
N ARG A 742 -28.76 77.43 10.47
CA ARG A 742 -29.25 78.78 10.78
C ARG A 742 -29.80 78.76 12.21
N GLY A 743 -29.21 79.59 13.07
CA GLY A 743 -29.85 80.02 14.30
C GLY A 743 -31.10 80.86 14.00
N TYR A 744 -32.17 80.59 14.72
CA TYR A 744 -33.33 81.46 14.84
C TYR A 744 -33.28 82.13 16.21
N SER A 745 -33.29 83.46 16.21
CA SER A 745 -33.80 84.25 17.32
C SER A 745 -35.33 84.23 17.25
N HIS A 746 -35.99 83.59 18.21
CA HIS A 746 -36.97 84.22 19.11
C HIS A 746 -37.40 83.23 20.19
#